data_AF-A0A970N406-F1
#
_entry.id   AF-A0A970N406-F1
#
_cell.length_a   1.000
_cell.length_b   1.000
_cell.length_c   1.000
_cell.angle_alpha   90.00
_cell.angle_beta   90.00
_cell.angle_gamma   90.00
#
_symmetry.space_group_name_H-M   'P 1'
#
loop_
_entity.id
_entity.type
_entity.pdbx_description
1 polymer ?
#
loop_
_entity_poly.entity_id
_entity_poly.type
_entity_poly.pdbx_seq_one_letter_code
_entity_poly.pdbx_strand_id
1 'polypeptide(L)'
;MKKRRFILPMLVPLLVVGLLLTSCDDIIDPTTTDPTTTDPTSSDPTPSDSITDTTGDVDRGELLRLEYVSGLKEQYMIHEQIDLDEVNVQAVFENDSLLVTGKDLTFNPLVPLTNTIGVYHLEISYLEKSITRTYWVVEFDEIDNLDLPSSIAAYQAYISEKGVDKRSEFMDRTQGYFVGSDNPWRFFPEIEAYDDDGEEVSVSAYHSSSKIFEKRAGEYVQLTGDDLDNVVTIDEFASTYHFTSAAIDKTYRLTVRPYGEKYATKAKYEVSFEIKVTQGYNVTKQDDLLHFDNYNSYWDPYRASKNITPINISGLILHNDIKLKEENIADGFKYLEGDADVKLTDKDYDRVIGSLRDNNDLYRRTIGAGEHFVFNGNYFNIDYTALPYVVREGERIDEEPGKVISHFSIFKVHGEDDTAGNFTMKNLSATGNANRTEVGIKSGGGMFLKVNKSITNFYNTIVKQAFTILISENEAEKIIIEKSRGYDTFSSLLYSWGTIDFTIKDSEFIGAGGPVIIADHYDHADDGTGGYPSNVKVINSKLESWVFGQENWFTLVSAIAVVPQIIALGVGLRVYGTNTIIRGGMTEDGPAEKFNLIGVMKSGGAQAPTSDKIQGTFQIDETVGLDFDGPFMSAVAPYMPVEMPRFQSSGGEVALHDGEKLVDASNQPIIPYEYTNQNHFSGDYMNVYFNFGGNGHLGIVFGLADYITDY
;
A
#
# COMPACT_ATOMS: atom_id res chain seq x y z
N MET A 1 56.00 21.87 4.56
CA MET A 1 55.33 20.58 4.85
C MET A 1 54.61 20.67 6.18
N LYS A 2 53.31 20.99 6.20
CA LYS A 2 52.47 20.85 7.40
C LYS A 2 51.72 19.52 7.25
N LYS A 3 52.05 18.53 8.08
CA LYS A 3 51.30 17.27 8.17
C LYS A 3 49.86 17.59 8.59
N ARG A 4 48.90 17.49 7.67
CA ARG A 4 47.49 17.35 8.04
C ARG A 4 47.35 15.93 8.60
N ARG A 5 47.26 15.80 9.92
CA ARG A 5 46.92 14.52 10.57
C ARG A 5 45.48 14.19 10.19
N PHE A 6 45.27 13.01 9.59
CA PHE A 6 43.96 12.43 9.36
C PHE A 6 43.22 12.27 10.71
N ILE A 7 41.99 12.79 10.80
CA ILE A 7 41.07 12.59 11.93
C ILE A 7 40.14 11.43 11.56
N LEU A 8 40.72 10.26 11.26
CA LEU A 8 39.97 9.02 11.02
C LEU A 8 40.07 7.99 12.18
N PRO A 9 41.11 7.96 13.04
CA PRO A 9 41.17 7.01 14.16
C PRO A 9 40.15 7.27 15.29
N MET A 10 39.32 8.32 15.20
CA MET A 10 38.26 8.62 16.17
C MET A 10 36.87 8.11 15.74
N LEU A 11 36.70 7.56 14.53
CA LEU A 11 35.41 7.01 14.10
C LEU A 11 35.01 5.77 14.89
N VAL A 12 36.00 4.96 15.29
CA VAL A 12 35.78 3.63 15.86
C VAL A 12 35.10 3.65 17.25
N PRO A 13 35.51 4.49 18.22
CA PRO A 13 34.83 4.51 19.52
C PRO A 13 33.48 5.25 19.50
N LEU A 14 33.24 6.16 18.55
CA LEU A 14 32.04 7.01 18.52
C LEU A 14 30.87 6.40 17.74
N LEU A 15 31.12 5.61 16.69
CA LEU A 15 30.09 4.79 16.03
C LEU A 15 29.54 3.72 16.99
N VAL A 16 30.39 3.16 17.86
CA VAL A 16 29.98 2.16 18.87
C VAL A 16 29.22 2.80 20.05
N VAL A 17 29.61 4.01 20.49
CA VAL A 17 28.97 4.68 21.64
C VAL A 17 27.66 5.41 21.27
N GLY A 18 27.48 5.81 20.01
CA GLY A 18 26.27 6.51 19.55
C GLY A 18 25.06 5.61 19.23
N LEU A 19 25.25 4.29 19.16
CA LEU A 19 24.25 3.31 18.72
C LEU A 19 23.86 2.28 19.80
N LEU A 20 24.31 2.46 21.04
CA LEU A 20 23.91 1.62 22.17
C LEU A 20 22.65 2.22 22.83
N LEU A 21 21.49 1.54 22.74
CA LEU A 21 20.59 1.25 23.87
C LEU A 21 19.28 0.50 23.48
N THR A 22 19.00 -0.53 24.29
CA THR A 22 17.73 -1.23 24.63
C THR A 22 16.89 -1.92 23.55
N SER A 23 16.97 -3.25 23.57
CA SER A 23 16.07 -4.24 22.97
C SER A 23 14.66 -4.19 23.58
N CYS A 24 13.64 -4.38 22.74
CA CYS A 24 12.33 -4.91 23.12
C CYS A 24 12.06 -6.16 22.28
N ASP A 25 12.73 -7.25 22.62
CA ASP A 25 12.26 -8.59 22.24
C ASP A 25 11.16 -8.97 23.22
N ASP A 26 9.96 -9.23 22.71
CA ASP A 26 9.09 -10.27 23.27
C ASP A 26 8.28 -10.86 22.10
N ILE A 27 8.79 -11.99 21.63
CA ILE A 27 8.14 -12.92 20.70
C ILE A 27 7.11 -13.73 21.49
N ILE A 28 5.85 -13.76 21.04
CA ILE A 28 4.90 -14.82 21.41
C ILE A 28 4.83 -15.81 20.25
N ASP A 29 5.45 -16.97 20.47
CA ASP A 29 5.27 -18.23 19.76
C ASP A 29 3.92 -18.86 20.14
N PRO A 30 3.05 -19.26 19.18
CA PRO A 30 1.92 -20.12 19.48
C PRO A 30 2.15 -21.52 18.89
N THR A 31 2.81 -22.41 19.65
CA THR A 31 2.75 -23.85 19.42
C THR A 31 2.08 -24.61 20.56
N THR A 32 0.85 -25.08 20.26
CA THR A 32 0.21 -26.32 20.74
C THR A 32 -0.25 -26.45 22.21
N THR A 33 -1.55 -26.69 22.42
CA THR A 33 -2.07 -28.00 22.87
C THR A 33 -3.59 -28.07 22.82
N ASP A 34 -4.06 -29.00 22.00
CA ASP A 34 -5.38 -29.63 22.06
C ASP A 34 -5.53 -30.41 23.39
N PRO A 35 -6.75 -30.52 23.96
CA PRO A 35 -7.34 -31.86 23.94
C PRO A 35 -8.88 -31.90 23.78
N THR A 36 -9.31 -32.58 22.72
CA THR A 36 -10.28 -33.70 22.70
C THR A 36 -11.60 -33.55 23.48
N THR A 37 -12.67 -33.38 22.70
CA THR A 37 -13.90 -34.21 22.65
C THR A 37 -14.41 -34.88 23.93
N THR A 38 -15.59 -34.44 24.40
CA THR A 38 -16.72 -35.32 24.78
C THR A 38 -18.04 -34.55 24.69
N ASP A 39 -18.85 -34.88 23.68
CA ASP A 39 -20.33 -34.86 23.73
C ASP A 39 -20.77 -36.24 24.33
N PRO A 40 -21.98 -36.48 24.91
CA PRO A 40 -23.28 -35.93 24.50
C PRO A 40 -24.31 -35.64 25.62
N THR A 41 -25.36 -34.87 25.33
CA THR A 41 -26.81 -35.29 25.34
C THR A 41 -27.82 -34.15 25.53
N SER A 42 -28.72 -34.07 24.54
CA SER A 42 -30.11 -33.57 24.52
C SER A 42 -30.77 -32.99 25.78
N SER A 43 -31.43 -31.83 25.61
CA SER A 43 -32.89 -31.67 25.83
C SER A 43 -33.41 -30.31 25.32
N ASP A 44 -34.41 -30.39 24.46
CA ASP A 44 -35.35 -29.40 23.93
C ASP A 44 -36.25 -28.75 25.06
N PRO A 45 -37.14 -27.76 24.82
CA PRO A 45 -36.85 -26.32 24.61
C PRO A 45 -37.75 -25.37 25.49
N THR A 46 -37.55 -24.04 25.30
CA THR A 46 -38.43 -22.87 25.61
C THR A 46 -38.65 -22.41 27.08
N PRO A 47 -39.09 -21.15 27.32
CA PRO A 47 -38.65 -19.85 26.77
C PRO A 47 -38.49 -18.77 27.88
N SER A 48 -38.08 -17.56 27.46
CA SER A 48 -38.35 -16.24 28.08
C SER A 48 -37.19 -15.47 28.73
N ASP A 49 -37.05 -14.26 28.17
CA ASP A 49 -36.83 -12.96 28.80
C ASP A 49 -35.44 -12.32 28.91
N SER A 50 -35.45 -11.10 28.36
CA SER A 50 -34.68 -9.90 28.65
C SER A 50 -33.27 -9.80 28.09
N ILE A 51 -33.21 -9.35 26.83
CA ILE A 51 -32.13 -8.51 26.31
C ILE A 51 -32.27 -7.15 27.00
N THR A 52 -31.31 -6.79 27.85
CA THR A 52 -31.11 -5.41 28.30
C THR A 52 -30.35 -4.67 27.21
N ASP A 53 -31.09 -3.89 26.45
CA ASP A 53 -30.56 -2.87 25.54
C ASP A 53 -29.91 -1.75 26.36
N THR A 54 -28.71 -1.35 25.95
CA THR A 54 -27.94 -0.24 26.53
C THR A 54 -27.88 0.88 25.50
N THR A 55 -29.03 1.50 25.27
CA THR A 55 -29.11 2.88 24.81
C THR A 55 -29.76 3.68 25.94
N GLY A 56 -29.20 4.84 26.26
CA GLY A 56 -29.79 5.71 27.28
C GLY A 56 -31.21 6.08 26.86
N ASP A 57 -32.19 5.49 27.53
CA ASP A 57 -33.62 5.73 27.30
C ASP A 57 -33.92 7.15 27.80
N VAL A 58 -33.67 8.13 26.94
CA VAL A 58 -34.18 9.48 27.13
C VAL A 58 -35.68 9.36 26.96
N ASP A 59 -36.45 9.58 28.03
CA ASP A 59 -37.90 9.67 27.95
C ASP A 59 -38.30 10.85 27.05
N ARG A 60 -38.49 10.56 25.76
CA ARG A 60 -38.79 11.54 24.72
C ARG A 60 -40.25 12.01 24.75
N GLY A 61 -41.13 11.32 25.49
CA GLY A 61 -42.58 11.57 25.49
C GLY A 61 -43.30 11.00 24.26
N GLU A 62 -44.56 11.40 24.05
CA GLU A 62 -45.36 10.91 22.90
C GLU A 62 -44.82 11.45 21.56
N LEU A 63 -44.83 10.61 20.51
CA LEU A 63 -44.51 11.04 19.15
C LEU A 63 -45.64 11.93 18.59
N LEU A 64 -45.35 13.21 18.40
CA LEU A 64 -46.35 14.18 17.95
C LEU A 64 -46.55 14.15 16.44
N ARG A 65 -45.45 14.18 15.67
CA ARG A 65 -45.48 14.22 14.20
C ARG A 65 -44.14 13.80 13.59
N LEU A 66 -44.16 13.52 12.29
CA LEU A 66 -42.96 13.39 11.46
C LEU A 66 -42.83 14.59 10.53
N GLU A 67 -41.61 15.02 10.28
CA GLU A 67 -41.27 16.03 9.27
C GLU A 67 -40.25 15.45 8.30
N TYR A 68 -40.52 15.54 6.99
CA TYR A 68 -39.58 15.06 5.99
C TYR A 68 -38.35 15.98 5.92
N VAL A 69 -37.15 15.40 5.91
CA VAL A 69 -35.89 16.13 5.87
C VAL A 69 -35.23 16.02 4.49
N SER A 70 -34.92 14.80 4.03
CA SER A 70 -34.16 14.57 2.78
C SER A 70 -34.25 13.12 2.28
N GLY A 71 -33.63 12.82 1.13
CA GLY A 71 -33.43 11.47 0.56
C GLY A 71 -34.37 11.06 -0.58
N LEU A 72 -35.56 11.65 -0.65
CA LEU A 72 -36.49 11.53 -1.78
C LEU A 72 -36.43 12.78 -2.70
N LYS A 73 -36.03 12.58 -3.96
CA LYS A 73 -36.12 13.59 -5.02
C LYS A 73 -37.58 13.89 -5.35
N GLU A 74 -37.83 15.08 -5.89
CA GLU A 74 -39.14 15.38 -6.48
C GLU A 74 -39.34 14.57 -7.76
N GLN A 75 -38.34 14.56 -8.66
CA GLN A 75 -38.42 13.85 -9.93
C GLN A 75 -37.40 12.71 -10.00
N TYR A 76 -37.83 11.61 -10.62
CA TYR A 76 -37.03 10.43 -10.95
C TYR A 76 -37.19 10.11 -12.43
N MET A 77 -36.12 9.63 -13.06
CA MET A 77 -36.21 9.10 -14.41
C MET A 77 -36.86 7.72 -14.41
N ILE A 78 -37.52 7.37 -15.51
CA ILE A 78 -38.04 6.02 -15.68
C ILE A 78 -36.91 4.99 -15.47
N HIS A 79 -37.18 4.00 -14.61
CA HIS A 79 -36.26 2.96 -14.13
C HIS A 79 -35.17 3.41 -13.14
N GLU A 80 -35.14 4.67 -12.72
CA GLU A 80 -34.24 5.12 -11.65
C GLU A 80 -34.58 4.41 -10.32
N GLN A 81 -33.57 3.87 -9.64
CA GLN A 81 -33.80 3.29 -8.31
C GLN A 81 -33.90 4.39 -7.26
N ILE A 82 -34.87 4.25 -6.35
CA ILE A 82 -34.99 5.10 -5.17
C ILE A 82 -34.26 4.39 -4.03
N ASP A 83 -33.16 4.97 -3.54
CA ASP A 83 -32.47 4.47 -2.35
C ASP A 83 -33.24 4.91 -1.09
N LEU A 84 -33.96 3.96 -0.49
CA LEU A 84 -34.76 4.22 0.70
C LEU A 84 -33.90 4.44 1.95
N ASP A 85 -32.65 3.96 1.98
CA ASP A 85 -31.75 4.14 3.12
C ASP A 85 -31.29 5.59 3.26
N GLU A 86 -31.31 6.37 2.17
CA GLU A 86 -31.00 7.80 2.18
C GLU A 86 -32.15 8.68 2.69
N VAL A 87 -33.36 8.12 2.87
CA VAL A 87 -34.53 8.87 3.34
C VAL A 87 -34.40 9.20 4.83
N ASN A 88 -34.47 10.49 5.13
CA ASN A 88 -34.37 11.00 6.49
C ASN A 88 -35.65 11.75 6.89
N VAL A 89 -36.16 11.46 8.08
CA VAL A 89 -37.29 12.16 8.70
C VAL A 89 -36.93 12.61 10.10
N GLN A 90 -37.43 13.77 10.51
CA GLN A 90 -37.36 14.25 11.87
C GLN A 90 -38.61 13.78 12.61
N ALA A 91 -38.44 12.86 13.57
CA ALA A 91 -39.48 12.47 14.50
C ALA A 91 -39.54 13.48 15.65
N VAL A 92 -40.65 14.22 15.76
CA VAL A 92 -40.84 15.27 16.77
C VAL A 92 -41.66 14.70 17.92
N PHE A 93 -41.04 14.56 19.07
CA PHE A 93 -41.67 14.14 20.31
C PHE A 93 -42.03 15.35 21.19
N GLU A 94 -42.70 15.13 22.31
CA GLU A 94 -43.05 16.19 23.27
C GLU A 94 -41.82 16.91 23.84
N ASN A 95 -40.74 16.17 24.12
CA ASN A 95 -39.59 16.70 24.85
C ASN A 95 -38.38 17.00 23.95
N ASP A 96 -38.29 16.43 22.75
CA ASP A 96 -37.15 16.57 21.83
C ASP A 96 -37.51 16.10 20.41
N SER A 97 -36.56 16.16 19.46
CA SER A 97 -36.67 15.58 18.13
C SER A 97 -35.53 14.60 17.83
N LEU A 98 -35.82 13.54 17.10
CA LEU A 98 -34.86 12.52 16.66
C LEU A 98 -34.79 12.53 15.13
N LEU A 99 -33.57 12.48 14.58
CA LEU A 99 -33.41 12.20 13.15
C LEU A 99 -33.46 10.68 12.95
N VAL A 100 -34.41 10.21 12.16
CA VAL A 100 -34.61 8.80 11.85
C VAL A 100 -34.23 8.57 10.39
N THR A 101 -33.37 7.57 10.16
CA THR A 101 -32.82 7.23 8.84
C THR A 101 -33.60 6.08 8.22
N GLY A 102 -33.48 5.87 6.91
CA GLY A 102 -34.27 4.91 6.14
C GLY A 102 -34.32 3.49 6.71
N LYS A 103 -33.24 3.05 7.36
CA LYS A 103 -33.13 1.74 8.00
C LYS A 103 -34.17 1.49 9.11
N ASP A 104 -34.58 2.55 9.79
CA ASP A 104 -35.53 2.50 10.90
C ASP A 104 -36.95 2.92 10.48
N LEU A 105 -37.14 3.22 9.19
CA LEU A 105 -38.42 3.64 8.61
C LEU A 105 -39.12 2.47 7.92
N THR A 106 -40.43 2.59 7.83
CA THR A 106 -41.26 1.68 7.05
C THR A 106 -41.88 2.41 5.87
N PHE A 107 -41.87 1.76 4.71
CA PHE A 107 -42.26 2.38 3.44
C PHE A 107 -43.43 1.64 2.80
N ASN A 108 -44.37 2.41 2.24
CA ASN A 108 -45.47 1.89 1.45
C ASN A 108 -45.63 2.71 0.15
N PRO A 109 -45.44 2.10 -1.04
CA PRO A 109 -45.04 0.71 -1.26
C PRO A 109 -43.61 0.43 -0.77
N LEU A 110 -43.34 -0.84 -0.39
CA LEU A 110 -42.00 -1.31 0.01
C LEU A 110 -40.95 -1.15 -1.11
N VAL A 111 -41.40 -1.20 -2.36
CA VAL A 111 -40.59 -0.93 -3.55
C VAL A 111 -41.27 0.21 -4.31
N PRO A 112 -40.70 1.43 -4.28
CA PRO A 112 -41.21 2.56 -5.04
C PRO A 112 -41.24 2.25 -6.55
N LEU A 113 -42.24 2.77 -7.25
CA LEU A 113 -42.45 2.52 -8.66
C LEU A 113 -41.78 3.62 -9.48
N THR A 114 -40.76 3.25 -10.24
CA THR A 114 -40.14 4.12 -11.25
C THR A 114 -40.19 3.52 -12.64
N ASN A 115 -40.79 2.34 -12.82
CA ASN A 115 -40.85 1.64 -14.10
C ASN A 115 -41.93 2.17 -15.07
N THR A 116 -42.72 3.15 -14.65
CA THR A 116 -43.82 3.74 -15.42
C THR A 116 -43.84 5.25 -15.19
N ILE A 117 -44.08 6.02 -16.25
CA ILE A 117 -44.20 7.49 -16.17
C ILE A 117 -45.48 7.83 -15.39
N GLY A 118 -45.39 8.75 -14.45
CA GLY A 118 -46.55 9.14 -13.65
C GLY A 118 -46.22 9.87 -12.36
N VAL A 119 -47.25 10.07 -11.55
CA VAL A 119 -47.14 10.66 -10.20
C VAL A 119 -47.38 9.55 -9.19
N TYR A 120 -46.46 9.41 -8.26
CA TYR A 120 -46.49 8.35 -7.26
C TYR A 120 -46.39 8.94 -5.85
N HIS A 121 -46.86 8.16 -4.89
CA HIS A 121 -46.86 8.52 -3.49
C HIS A 121 -46.07 7.47 -2.71
N LEU A 122 -45.16 7.94 -1.85
CA LEU A 122 -44.44 7.13 -0.89
C LEU A 122 -44.92 7.53 0.51
N GLU A 123 -45.57 6.60 1.20
CA GLU A 123 -45.87 6.74 2.62
C GLU A 123 -44.66 6.27 3.43
N ILE A 124 -44.14 7.16 4.27
CA ILE A 124 -42.98 6.97 5.14
C ILE A 124 -43.52 6.96 6.58
N SER A 125 -43.30 5.87 7.30
CA SER A 125 -43.85 5.70 8.65
C SER A 125 -42.76 5.35 9.66
N TYR A 126 -42.92 5.89 10.86
CA TYR A 126 -42.10 5.61 12.04
C TYR A 126 -43.04 5.54 13.25
N LEU A 127 -42.97 4.42 13.98
CA LEU A 127 -43.94 4.09 15.03
C LEU A 127 -45.39 4.21 14.50
N GLU A 128 -46.29 4.89 15.23
CA GLU A 128 -47.69 5.08 14.84
C GLU A 128 -47.98 6.29 13.93
N LYS A 129 -46.96 7.00 13.42
CA LYS A 129 -47.13 8.16 12.54
C LYS A 129 -46.63 7.88 11.13
N SER A 130 -47.29 8.47 10.14
CA SER A 130 -46.86 8.44 8.75
C SER A 130 -46.96 9.81 8.10
N ILE A 131 -46.11 10.02 7.09
CA ILE A 131 -46.16 11.16 6.17
C ILE A 131 -46.12 10.63 4.74
N THR A 132 -46.81 11.32 3.83
CA THR A 132 -46.81 10.97 2.42
C THR A 132 -46.00 11.99 1.64
N ARG A 133 -45.05 11.52 0.83
CA ARG A 133 -44.32 12.32 -0.14
C ARG A 133 -44.76 11.95 -1.55
N THR A 134 -44.84 12.95 -2.41
CA THR A 134 -45.15 12.77 -3.83
C THR A 134 -43.86 12.88 -4.62
N TYR A 135 -43.68 12.00 -5.59
CA TYR A 135 -42.61 12.07 -6.57
C TYR A 135 -43.16 11.82 -7.98
N TRP A 136 -42.47 12.33 -8.98
CA TRP A 136 -42.80 12.20 -10.39
C TRP A 136 -41.79 11.27 -11.05
N VAL A 137 -42.29 10.40 -11.93
CA VAL A 137 -41.45 9.59 -12.82
C VAL A 137 -41.61 10.13 -14.22
N VAL A 138 -40.51 10.56 -14.82
CA VAL A 138 -40.46 11.22 -16.13
C VAL A 138 -39.51 10.48 -17.08
N GLU A 139 -39.59 10.76 -18.37
CA GLU A 139 -38.66 10.28 -19.39
C GLU A 139 -37.97 11.49 -20.03
N PHE A 140 -36.73 11.35 -20.50
CA PHE A 140 -36.05 12.42 -21.23
C PHE A 140 -36.64 12.56 -22.64
N ASP A 141 -36.76 13.80 -23.14
CA ASP A 141 -37.27 14.05 -24.49
C ASP A 141 -36.20 13.65 -25.53
N GLU A 142 -34.98 14.16 -25.31
CA GLU A 142 -33.83 13.92 -26.17
C GLU A 142 -32.58 13.54 -25.35
N ILE A 143 -31.90 12.48 -25.79
CA ILE A 143 -30.49 12.24 -25.46
C ILE A 143 -29.69 12.94 -26.55
N ASP A 144 -28.79 13.86 -26.18
CA ASP A 144 -27.93 14.51 -27.16
C ASP A 144 -26.66 13.71 -27.41
N ASN A 145 -25.97 13.28 -26.35
CA ASN A 145 -24.70 12.57 -26.44
C ASN A 145 -24.57 11.39 -25.46
N LEU A 146 -23.65 10.47 -25.78
CA LEU A 146 -23.27 9.32 -24.98
C LEU A 146 -21.75 9.20 -24.92
N ASP A 147 -21.18 9.27 -23.72
CA ASP A 147 -19.74 9.17 -23.49
C ASP A 147 -19.36 7.94 -22.67
N LEU A 148 -18.06 7.59 -22.67
CA LEU A 148 -17.54 6.50 -21.85
C LEU A 148 -17.75 6.81 -20.36
N PRO A 149 -17.94 5.79 -19.49
CA PRO A 149 -17.99 6.01 -18.06
C PRO A 149 -16.73 6.74 -17.56
N SER A 150 -16.85 7.68 -16.63
CA SER A 150 -15.72 8.41 -16.03
C SER A 150 -14.58 7.51 -15.52
N SER A 151 -14.89 6.33 -14.98
CA SER A 151 -13.87 5.34 -14.60
C SER A 151 -13.01 4.88 -15.77
N ILE A 152 -13.62 4.71 -16.95
CA ILE A 152 -12.93 4.31 -18.18
C ILE A 152 -12.12 5.47 -18.75
N ALA A 153 -12.66 6.69 -18.70
CA ALA A 153 -11.91 7.89 -19.06
C ALA A 153 -10.68 8.08 -18.15
N ALA A 154 -10.82 7.85 -16.85
CA ALA A 154 -9.72 7.87 -15.89
C ALA A 154 -8.66 6.79 -16.19
N TYR A 155 -9.09 5.54 -16.45
CA TYR A 155 -8.19 4.47 -16.91
C TYR A 155 -7.40 4.89 -18.17
N GLN A 156 -8.08 5.43 -19.19
CA GLN A 156 -7.43 5.90 -20.41
C GLN A 156 -6.41 7.01 -20.12
N ALA A 157 -6.72 7.90 -19.17
CA ALA A 157 -5.78 8.91 -18.70
C ALA A 157 -4.58 8.28 -17.97
N TYR A 158 -4.75 7.23 -17.16
CA TYR A 158 -3.64 6.58 -16.46
C TYR A 158 -2.68 5.82 -17.38
N ILE A 159 -3.19 5.21 -18.45
CA ILE A 159 -2.35 4.51 -19.44
C ILE A 159 -1.77 5.45 -20.52
N SER A 160 -2.11 6.74 -20.50
CA SER A 160 -1.53 7.73 -21.38
C SER A 160 -0.07 8.04 -20.99
N GLU A 161 0.75 8.36 -21.99
CA GLU A 161 2.13 8.78 -21.74
C GLU A 161 2.13 10.12 -21.00
N LYS A 162 2.92 10.20 -19.93
CA LYS A 162 3.10 11.45 -19.18
C LYS A 162 4.32 12.18 -19.71
N GLY A 163 4.32 13.50 -19.54
CA GLY A 163 5.40 14.38 -20.01
C GLY A 163 6.70 14.21 -19.21
N VAL A 164 7.24 15.31 -18.70
CA VAL A 164 8.56 15.30 -18.04
C VAL A 164 8.53 14.59 -16.68
N ASP A 165 7.45 14.74 -15.91
CA ASP A 165 7.30 14.05 -14.62
C ASP A 165 6.69 12.65 -14.81
N LYS A 166 7.52 11.64 -14.56
CA LYS A 166 7.14 10.22 -14.67
C LYS A 166 6.76 9.59 -13.33
N ARG A 167 6.69 10.36 -12.24
CA ARG A 167 6.39 9.84 -10.89
C ARG A 167 4.98 9.25 -10.76
N SER A 168 4.09 9.53 -11.71
CA SER A 168 2.74 8.95 -11.82
C SER A 168 2.53 8.14 -13.11
N GLU A 169 3.60 7.87 -13.87
CA GLU A 169 3.52 7.11 -15.12
C GLU A 169 3.87 5.64 -14.91
N PHE A 170 2.92 4.75 -15.21
CA PHE A 170 3.16 3.30 -15.20
C PHE A 170 4.15 2.91 -16.29
N MET A 171 5.06 1.99 -15.97
CA MET A 171 6.13 1.59 -16.89
C MET A 171 5.64 0.63 -17.99
N ASP A 172 4.66 -0.23 -17.69
CA ASP A 172 3.95 -1.03 -18.67
C ASP A 172 2.51 -0.53 -18.81
N ARG A 173 2.09 -0.14 -20.01
CA ARG A 173 0.75 0.43 -20.29
C ARG A 173 -0.07 -0.47 -21.22
N THR A 174 0.40 -1.70 -21.44
CA THR A 174 -0.07 -2.60 -22.51
C THR A 174 -0.92 -3.78 -22.03
N GLN A 175 -1.08 -3.94 -20.71
CA GLN A 175 -1.78 -5.09 -20.13
C GLN A 175 -3.29 -5.11 -20.44
N GLY A 176 -3.89 -3.95 -20.77
CA GLY A 176 -5.34 -3.79 -21.00
C GLY A 176 -6.13 -3.64 -19.71
N TYR A 177 -7.45 -3.56 -19.84
CA TYR A 177 -8.40 -3.40 -18.74
C TYR A 177 -9.00 -4.75 -18.34
N PHE A 178 -8.95 -5.09 -17.05
CA PHE A 178 -9.44 -6.38 -16.55
C PHE A 178 -10.82 -6.22 -15.90
N VAL A 179 -11.65 -7.26 -16.01
CA VAL A 179 -12.95 -7.40 -15.34
C VAL A 179 -12.99 -8.77 -14.67
N GLY A 180 -13.36 -8.78 -13.39
CA GLY A 180 -13.55 -9.95 -12.56
C GLY A 180 -14.87 -10.68 -12.82
N SER A 181 -14.90 -11.99 -12.56
CA SER A 181 -16.09 -12.85 -12.68
C SER A 181 -16.85 -13.09 -11.38
N ASP A 182 -16.33 -12.68 -10.22
CA ASP A 182 -16.88 -13.10 -8.91
C ASP A 182 -18.13 -12.30 -8.50
N ASN A 183 -18.34 -11.14 -9.10
CA ASN A 183 -19.49 -10.27 -8.91
C ASN A 183 -19.77 -9.45 -10.20
N PRO A 184 -20.96 -8.86 -10.36
CA PRO A 184 -21.26 -8.03 -11.53
C PRO A 184 -20.34 -6.80 -11.65
N TRP A 185 -19.89 -6.50 -12.87
CA TRP A 185 -19.18 -5.27 -13.20
C TRP A 185 -20.12 -4.24 -13.80
N ARG A 186 -20.05 -2.99 -13.35
CA ARG A 186 -20.87 -1.88 -13.89
C ARG A 186 -20.14 -1.16 -15.02
N PHE A 187 -20.80 -1.07 -16.17
CA PHE A 187 -20.38 -0.21 -17.28
C PHE A 187 -21.60 0.62 -17.70
N PHE A 188 -21.71 1.81 -17.11
CA PHE A 188 -22.82 2.73 -17.32
C PHE A 188 -22.28 3.97 -18.05
N PRO A 189 -22.52 4.10 -19.36
CA PRO A 189 -22.12 5.28 -20.13
C PRO A 189 -22.66 6.58 -19.54
N GLU A 190 -21.90 7.66 -19.67
CA GLU A 190 -22.37 9.00 -19.29
C GLU A 190 -23.32 9.54 -20.36
N ILE A 191 -24.44 10.09 -19.93
CA ILE A 191 -25.51 10.58 -20.81
C ILE A 191 -25.68 12.07 -20.61
N GLU A 192 -25.67 12.81 -21.72
CA GLU A 192 -26.16 14.17 -21.80
C GLU A 192 -27.59 14.12 -22.36
N ALA A 193 -28.57 14.53 -21.55
CA ALA A 193 -29.99 14.50 -21.91
C ALA A 193 -30.69 15.80 -21.49
N TYR A 194 -31.77 16.11 -22.19
CA TYR A 194 -32.56 17.32 -21.99
C TYR A 194 -34.04 16.98 -21.80
N ASP A 195 -34.73 17.78 -20.98
CA ASP A 195 -36.19 17.72 -20.84
C ASP A 195 -36.93 18.46 -21.97
N ASP A 196 -38.27 18.44 -21.91
CA ASP A 196 -39.15 19.08 -22.90
C ASP A 196 -38.95 20.61 -23.00
N ASP A 197 -38.41 21.25 -21.96
CA ASP A 197 -38.11 22.68 -21.91
C ASP A 197 -36.68 22.99 -22.42
N GLY A 198 -35.89 21.95 -22.72
CA GLY A 198 -34.52 22.05 -23.20
C GLY A 198 -33.48 22.27 -22.10
N GLU A 199 -33.82 21.98 -20.84
CA GLU A 199 -32.91 22.03 -19.70
C GLU A 199 -32.21 20.68 -19.51
N GLU A 200 -30.92 20.71 -19.16
CA GLU A 200 -30.11 19.51 -18.96
C GLU A 200 -30.59 18.72 -17.73
N VAL A 201 -30.77 17.41 -17.88
CA VAL A 201 -31.19 16.51 -16.80
C VAL A 201 -30.15 15.46 -16.50
N SER A 202 -29.90 15.23 -15.20
CA SER A 202 -29.00 14.18 -14.74
C SER A 202 -29.61 12.80 -14.94
N VAL A 203 -28.94 11.93 -15.71
CA VAL A 203 -29.38 10.55 -15.94
C VAL A 203 -28.60 9.57 -15.08
N SER A 204 -29.25 9.01 -14.07
CA SER A 204 -28.67 8.02 -13.15
C SER A 204 -29.03 6.57 -13.52
N ALA A 205 -30.06 6.37 -14.36
CA ALA A 205 -30.48 5.09 -14.90
C ALA A 205 -31.16 5.27 -16.28
N TYR A 206 -31.03 4.28 -17.15
CA TYR A 206 -31.81 4.16 -18.38
C TYR A 206 -31.86 2.69 -18.82
N HIS A 207 -32.85 2.33 -19.63
CA HIS A 207 -32.85 1.02 -20.27
C HIS A 207 -31.78 1.00 -21.37
N SER A 208 -30.70 0.27 -21.12
CA SER A 208 -29.62 0.08 -22.09
C SER A 208 -29.86 -1.11 -23.02
N SER A 209 -29.14 -1.16 -24.13
CA SER A 209 -29.06 -2.32 -25.03
C SER A 209 -27.61 -2.58 -25.33
N SER A 210 -27.17 -3.82 -25.08
CA SER A 210 -25.75 -4.17 -25.12
C SER A 210 -25.44 -5.26 -26.13
N LYS A 211 -24.28 -5.16 -26.77
CA LYS A 211 -23.72 -6.20 -27.63
C LYS A 211 -22.35 -6.59 -27.11
N ILE A 212 -22.09 -7.88 -27.06
CA ILE A 212 -20.80 -8.43 -26.63
C ILE A 212 -20.17 -9.18 -27.79
N PHE A 213 -18.91 -8.87 -28.05
CA PHE A 213 -18.11 -9.50 -29.09
C PHE A 213 -16.91 -10.20 -28.45
N GLU A 214 -16.70 -11.49 -28.75
CA GLU A 214 -15.52 -12.23 -28.31
C GLU A 214 -14.40 -12.12 -29.36
N LYS A 215 -13.16 -11.89 -28.91
CA LYS A 215 -11.98 -11.87 -29.78
C LYS A 215 -11.53 -13.31 -30.11
N ARG A 216 -11.77 -13.77 -31.34
CA ARG A 216 -11.42 -15.11 -31.83
C ARG A 216 -10.47 -14.99 -33.02
N ALA A 217 -9.27 -15.57 -32.90
CA ALA A 217 -8.22 -15.53 -33.94
C ALA A 217 -7.90 -14.10 -34.45
N GLY A 218 -8.03 -13.09 -33.59
CA GLY A 218 -7.77 -11.68 -33.93
C GLY A 218 -8.98 -10.89 -34.43
N GLU A 219 -10.13 -11.54 -34.68
CA GLU A 219 -11.37 -10.90 -35.12
C GLU A 219 -12.42 -10.86 -34.00
N TYR A 220 -13.32 -9.87 -34.05
CA TYR A 220 -14.41 -9.72 -33.10
C TYR A 220 -15.70 -10.37 -33.62
N VAL A 221 -16.15 -11.43 -32.94
CA VAL A 221 -17.36 -12.18 -33.28
C VAL A 221 -18.46 -11.82 -32.29
N GLN A 222 -19.60 -11.32 -32.76
CA GLN A 222 -20.74 -10.99 -31.90
C GLN A 222 -21.34 -12.28 -31.32
N LEU A 223 -21.60 -12.28 -30.02
CA LEU A 223 -22.30 -13.37 -29.33
C LEU A 223 -23.80 -13.11 -29.32
N THR A 224 -24.59 -14.17 -29.47
CA THR A 224 -26.06 -14.13 -29.49
C THR A 224 -26.64 -15.45 -28.98
N GLY A 225 -27.84 -15.42 -28.37
CA GLY A 225 -28.51 -16.62 -27.86
C GLY A 225 -27.65 -17.37 -26.84
N ASP A 226 -27.66 -18.70 -26.90
CA ASP A 226 -26.92 -19.56 -25.97
C ASP A 226 -25.42 -19.21 -25.86
N ASP A 227 -24.78 -18.75 -26.95
CA ASP A 227 -23.37 -18.34 -26.92
C ASP A 227 -23.12 -17.12 -26.02
N LEU A 228 -24.09 -16.20 -25.93
CA LEU A 228 -24.05 -15.03 -25.05
C LEU A 228 -24.39 -15.44 -23.60
N ASP A 229 -25.47 -16.18 -23.43
CA ASP A 229 -25.98 -16.58 -22.10
C ASP A 229 -24.97 -17.46 -21.34
N ASN A 230 -24.15 -18.22 -22.06
CA ASN A 230 -23.08 -19.03 -21.48
C ASN A 230 -21.93 -18.19 -20.89
N VAL A 231 -21.73 -16.94 -21.33
CA VAL A 231 -20.56 -16.15 -20.95
C VAL A 231 -20.88 -14.98 -20.03
N VAL A 232 -22.11 -14.47 -20.03
CA VAL A 232 -22.46 -13.26 -19.28
C VAL A 232 -23.95 -13.14 -19.02
N THR A 233 -24.30 -12.77 -17.79
CA THR A 233 -25.64 -12.28 -17.44
C THR A 233 -25.63 -10.75 -17.48
N ILE A 234 -26.56 -10.15 -18.22
CA ILE A 234 -26.66 -8.70 -18.40
C ILE A 234 -27.89 -8.18 -17.67
N ASP A 235 -27.69 -7.18 -16.81
CA ASP A 235 -28.77 -6.33 -16.33
C ASP A 235 -28.75 -5.03 -17.14
N GLU A 236 -29.69 -4.91 -18.08
CA GLU A 236 -29.79 -3.76 -18.98
C GLU A 236 -30.25 -2.47 -18.28
N PHE A 237 -30.83 -2.55 -17.07
CA PHE A 237 -31.27 -1.37 -16.33
C PHE A 237 -30.16 -0.84 -15.42
N ALA A 238 -29.48 -1.73 -14.71
CA ALA A 238 -28.31 -1.36 -13.90
C ALA A 238 -27.04 -1.16 -14.77
N SER A 239 -27.09 -1.59 -16.04
CA SER A 239 -25.93 -1.71 -16.94
C SER A 239 -24.79 -2.48 -16.28
N THR A 240 -25.13 -3.63 -15.69
CA THR A 240 -24.16 -4.52 -15.05
C THR A 240 -24.01 -5.82 -15.84
N TYR A 241 -22.79 -6.35 -15.79
CA TYR A 241 -22.35 -7.50 -16.57
C TYR A 241 -21.69 -8.49 -15.63
N HIS A 242 -22.32 -9.64 -15.41
CA HIS A 242 -21.80 -10.70 -14.57
C HIS A 242 -21.26 -11.81 -15.47
N PHE A 243 -19.95 -11.79 -15.70
CA PHE A 243 -19.28 -12.79 -16.53
C PHE A 243 -19.18 -14.13 -15.82
N THR A 244 -19.40 -15.22 -16.56
CA THR A 244 -19.29 -16.58 -16.03
C THR A 244 -17.84 -17.08 -16.09
N SER A 245 -17.57 -18.23 -15.48
CA SER A 245 -16.27 -18.90 -15.59
C SER A 245 -15.87 -19.24 -17.03
N ALA A 246 -16.83 -19.38 -17.96
CA ALA A 246 -16.54 -19.64 -19.37
C ALA A 246 -15.94 -18.43 -20.11
N ALA A 247 -16.00 -17.24 -19.50
CA ALA A 247 -15.43 -16.01 -20.04
C ALA A 247 -13.98 -15.75 -19.59
N ILE A 248 -13.51 -16.42 -18.54
CA ILE A 248 -12.16 -16.22 -17.97
C ILE A 248 -11.08 -16.46 -19.03
N ASP A 249 -10.04 -15.62 -18.99
CA ASP A 249 -8.89 -15.57 -19.89
C ASP A 249 -9.21 -15.21 -21.35
N LYS A 250 -10.44 -14.73 -21.62
CA LYS A 250 -10.86 -14.23 -22.94
C LYS A 250 -10.93 -12.71 -22.97
N THR A 251 -10.84 -12.17 -24.19
CA THR A 251 -10.97 -10.74 -24.47
C THR A 251 -12.30 -10.49 -25.16
N TYR A 252 -13.01 -9.47 -24.69
CA TYR A 252 -14.31 -9.07 -25.21
C TYR A 252 -14.31 -7.59 -25.59
N ARG A 253 -15.16 -7.22 -26.55
CA ARG A 253 -15.56 -5.84 -26.77
C ARG A 253 -17.02 -5.72 -26.37
N LEU A 254 -17.30 -4.87 -25.39
CA LEU A 254 -18.63 -4.48 -24.99
C LEU A 254 -19.03 -3.22 -25.75
N THR A 255 -20.24 -3.21 -26.28
CA THR A 255 -20.85 -2.08 -26.96
C THR A 255 -22.19 -1.77 -26.31
N VAL A 256 -22.40 -0.54 -25.83
CA VAL A 256 -23.60 -0.13 -25.07
C VAL A 256 -24.23 1.10 -25.71
N ARG A 257 -25.56 1.13 -25.69
CA ARG A 257 -26.39 2.24 -26.18
C ARG A 257 -27.73 2.32 -25.43
N PRO A 258 -28.44 3.46 -25.47
CA PRO A 258 -29.83 3.52 -25.04
C PRO A 258 -30.74 2.58 -25.86
N TYR A 259 -31.72 1.98 -25.20
CA TYR A 259 -32.72 1.12 -25.83
C TYR A 259 -33.70 1.94 -26.69
N GLY A 260 -34.05 1.42 -27.87
CA GLY A 260 -35.06 2.01 -28.77
C GLY A 260 -34.56 2.26 -30.20
N GLU A 261 -35.50 2.22 -31.16
CA GLU A 261 -35.18 2.35 -32.60
C GLU A 261 -34.54 3.69 -32.95
N LYS A 262 -34.93 4.78 -32.26
CA LYS A 262 -34.37 6.13 -32.48
C LYS A 262 -32.85 6.19 -32.24
N TYR A 263 -32.34 5.36 -31.32
CA TYR A 263 -30.93 5.28 -30.97
C TYR A 263 -30.18 4.21 -31.77
N ALA A 264 -30.89 3.17 -32.20
CA ALA A 264 -30.28 1.98 -32.81
C ALA A 264 -29.53 2.22 -34.13
N THR A 265 -29.77 3.36 -34.80
CA THR A 265 -29.27 3.68 -36.15
C THR A 265 -28.20 4.77 -36.18
N LYS A 266 -27.94 5.46 -35.06
CA LYS A 266 -27.04 6.61 -34.99
C LYS A 266 -25.81 6.26 -34.16
N ALA A 267 -24.63 6.32 -34.78
CA ALA A 267 -23.36 5.98 -34.11
C ALA A 267 -23.03 6.87 -32.90
N LYS A 268 -23.58 8.10 -32.81
CA LYS A 268 -23.37 9.00 -31.67
C LYS A 268 -23.95 8.50 -30.34
N TYR A 269 -24.82 7.49 -30.38
CA TYR A 269 -25.43 6.88 -29.20
C TYR A 269 -24.85 5.51 -28.87
N GLU A 270 -23.62 5.24 -29.29
CA GLU A 270 -22.98 3.95 -29.07
C GLU A 270 -21.56 4.16 -28.56
N VAL A 271 -21.24 3.56 -27.41
CA VAL A 271 -19.89 3.50 -26.87
C VAL A 271 -19.39 2.06 -26.86
N SER A 272 -18.11 1.86 -27.14
CA SER A 272 -17.49 0.54 -27.16
C SER A 272 -16.19 0.51 -26.37
N PHE A 273 -15.93 -0.58 -25.65
CA PHE A 273 -14.74 -0.75 -24.84
C PHE A 273 -14.25 -2.21 -24.85
N GLU A 274 -12.92 -2.40 -24.91
CA GLU A 274 -12.26 -3.71 -24.89
C GLU A 274 -11.87 -4.08 -23.45
N ILE A 275 -12.23 -5.29 -23.03
CA ILE A 275 -11.98 -5.82 -21.68
C ILE A 275 -11.38 -7.22 -21.74
N LYS A 276 -10.64 -7.60 -20.70
CA LYS A 276 -10.18 -8.97 -20.46
C LYS A 276 -10.84 -9.51 -19.20
N VAL A 277 -11.48 -10.68 -19.30
CA VAL A 277 -12.14 -11.29 -18.14
C VAL A 277 -11.16 -12.18 -17.40
N THR A 278 -11.13 -12.07 -16.08
CA THR A 278 -10.30 -12.86 -15.16
C THR A 278 -11.14 -13.34 -13.98
N GLN A 279 -10.68 -14.37 -13.28
CA GLN A 279 -11.22 -14.69 -11.96
C GLN A 279 -10.87 -13.55 -10.99
N GLY A 280 -11.84 -13.11 -10.17
CA GLY A 280 -11.63 -12.06 -9.17
C GLY A 280 -12.87 -11.20 -8.93
N TYR A 281 -12.84 -10.44 -7.84
CA TYR A 281 -13.89 -9.51 -7.42
C TYR A 281 -13.64 -8.10 -7.95
N ASN A 282 -14.66 -7.51 -8.56
CA ASN A 282 -14.71 -6.14 -9.05
C ASN A 282 -14.86 -5.17 -7.87
N VAL A 283 -13.83 -4.37 -7.61
CA VAL A 283 -13.72 -3.39 -6.53
C VAL A 283 -14.05 -2.00 -7.05
N THR A 284 -15.06 -1.37 -6.47
CA THR A 284 -15.57 -0.04 -6.84
C THR A 284 -15.62 0.94 -5.67
N LYS A 285 -15.41 0.47 -4.44
CA LYS A 285 -15.39 1.29 -3.23
C LYS A 285 -14.51 0.65 -2.16
N GLN A 286 -14.19 1.43 -1.11
CA GLN A 286 -13.37 0.95 0.01
C GLN A 286 -13.92 -0.32 0.67
N ASP A 287 -15.24 -0.41 0.86
CA ASP A 287 -15.90 -1.58 1.45
C ASP A 287 -15.56 -2.89 0.70
N ASP A 288 -15.41 -2.81 -0.62
CA ASP A 288 -15.13 -3.97 -1.46
C ASP A 288 -13.72 -4.55 -1.19
N LEU A 289 -12.80 -3.75 -0.65
CA LEU A 289 -11.47 -4.22 -0.22
C LEU A 289 -11.56 -5.21 0.95
N LEU A 290 -12.67 -5.26 1.70
CA LEU A 290 -12.87 -6.21 2.79
C LEU A 290 -12.90 -7.67 2.33
N HIS A 291 -13.09 -7.92 1.03
CA HIS A 291 -12.96 -9.23 0.42
C HIS A 291 -11.49 -9.71 0.34
N PHE A 292 -10.52 -8.79 0.42
CA PHE A 292 -9.11 -9.16 0.59
C PHE A 292 -8.88 -9.84 1.94
N ASP A 293 -9.50 -9.29 2.99
CA ASP A 293 -9.25 -9.71 4.37
C ASP A 293 -9.98 -11.03 4.68
N ASN A 294 -9.22 -12.05 5.06
CA ASN A 294 -9.72 -13.36 5.48
C ASN A 294 -9.18 -13.79 6.86
N TYR A 295 -8.76 -12.82 7.67
CA TYR A 295 -8.07 -13.09 8.94
C TYR A 295 -8.61 -12.26 10.11
N ASN A 296 -8.72 -10.94 9.95
CA ASN A 296 -8.94 -10.05 11.08
C ASN A 296 -10.42 -10.06 11.53
N SER A 297 -10.67 -10.53 12.75
CA SER A 297 -12.02 -10.52 13.34
C SER A 297 -12.53 -9.12 13.69
N TYR A 298 -11.66 -8.11 13.72
CA TYR A 298 -12.07 -6.70 13.89
C TYR A 298 -13.07 -6.23 12.84
N TRP A 299 -13.03 -6.83 11.65
CA TRP A 299 -13.97 -6.49 10.58
C TRP A 299 -15.36 -7.11 10.76
N ASP A 300 -15.56 -8.10 11.63
CA ASP A 300 -16.83 -8.85 11.70
C ASP A 300 -18.03 -7.97 12.10
N PRO A 301 -17.95 -7.11 13.16
CA PRO A 301 -19.03 -6.19 13.49
C PRO A 301 -19.27 -5.17 12.37
N TYR A 302 -18.21 -4.68 11.73
CA TYR A 302 -18.30 -3.73 10.63
C TYR A 302 -19.01 -4.34 9.41
N ARG A 303 -18.60 -5.55 8.99
CA ARG A 303 -19.22 -6.32 7.91
C ARG A 303 -20.70 -6.55 8.18
N ALA A 304 -21.07 -6.94 9.41
CA ALA A 304 -22.46 -7.11 9.81
C ALA A 304 -23.26 -5.81 9.68
N SER A 305 -22.71 -4.68 10.15
CA SER A 305 -23.37 -3.36 10.08
C SER A 305 -23.58 -2.84 8.64
N LYS A 306 -22.77 -3.33 7.70
CA LYS A 306 -22.78 -2.94 6.28
C LYS A 306 -23.41 -4.00 5.36
N ASN A 307 -23.92 -5.10 5.92
CA ASN A 307 -24.44 -6.24 5.16
C ASN A 307 -23.43 -6.82 4.14
N ILE A 308 -22.15 -6.84 4.49
CA ILE A 308 -21.08 -7.38 3.65
C ILE A 308 -20.87 -8.84 4.02
N THR A 309 -21.23 -9.74 3.11
CA THR A 309 -20.97 -11.17 3.27
C THR A 309 -19.62 -11.52 2.62
N PRO A 310 -18.61 -11.99 3.36
CA PRO A 310 -17.37 -12.48 2.77
C PRO A 310 -17.64 -13.61 1.80
N ILE A 311 -16.98 -13.57 0.65
CA ILE A 311 -16.99 -14.65 -0.35
C ILE A 311 -15.56 -15.09 -0.61
N ASN A 312 -15.38 -16.36 -0.97
CA ASN A 312 -14.07 -16.86 -1.34
C ASN A 312 -13.70 -16.34 -2.74
N ILE A 313 -12.61 -15.59 -2.82
CA ILE A 313 -12.13 -14.95 -4.04
C ILE A 313 -10.66 -15.30 -4.26
N SER A 314 -10.21 -15.28 -5.52
CA SER A 314 -8.80 -15.48 -5.88
C SER A 314 -8.14 -14.22 -6.45
N GLY A 315 -8.88 -13.10 -6.48
CA GLY A 315 -8.30 -11.83 -6.84
C GLY A 315 -9.21 -10.64 -6.61
N LEU A 316 -8.61 -9.45 -6.64
CA LEU A 316 -9.30 -8.15 -6.63
C LEU A 316 -8.94 -7.37 -7.89
N ILE A 317 -9.94 -6.73 -8.49
CA ILE A 317 -9.83 -5.96 -9.71
C ILE A 317 -10.43 -4.57 -9.48
N LEU A 318 -9.60 -3.53 -9.45
CA LEU A 318 -10.08 -2.16 -9.24
C LEU A 318 -10.76 -1.58 -10.49
N HIS A 319 -11.77 -0.73 -10.29
CA HIS A 319 -12.46 -0.01 -11.35
C HIS A 319 -12.53 1.50 -11.15
N ASN A 320 -11.93 2.00 -10.07
CA ASN A 320 -11.80 3.41 -9.76
C ASN A 320 -10.71 3.62 -8.71
N ASP A 321 -10.33 4.88 -8.50
CA ASP A 321 -9.49 5.25 -7.38
C ASP A 321 -10.25 5.04 -6.06
N ILE A 322 -9.60 4.42 -5.09
CA ILE A 322 -10.14 4.17 -3.75
C ILE A 322 -9.44 5.08 -2.76
N LYS A 323 -10.22 5.91 -2.07
CA LYS A 323 -9.74 6.68 -0.93
C LYS A 323 -10.14 5.99 0.36
N LEU A 324 -9.17 5.58 1.16
CA LEU A 324 -9.40 5.04 2.50
C LEU A 324 -9.79 6.18 3.43
N LYS A 325 -10.96 6.04 4.04
CA LYS A 325 -11.50 6.99 5.01
C LYS A 325 -11.53 6.37 6.39
N GLU A 326 -11.23 7.18 7.41
CA GLU A 326 -11.16 6.77 8.81
C GLU A 326 -12.52 6.24 9.31
N GLU A 327 -13.63 6.85 8.89
CA GLU A 327 -14.98 6.41 9.26
C GLU A 327 -15.35 5.02 8.71
N ASN A 328 -14.58 4.53 7.74
CA ASN A 328 -14.74 3.20 7.14
C ASN A 328 -13.67 2.21 7.60
N ILE A 329 -13.05 2.47 8.75
CA ILE A 329 -12.14 1.54 9.44
C ILE A 329 -12.81 1.05 10.71
N ALA A 330 -12.78 -0.28 10.92
CA ALA A 330 -13.31 -0.88 12.13
C ALA A 330 -12.62 -0.36 13.39
N ASP A 331 -13.40 -0.20 14.46
CA ASP A 331 -12.94 0.40 15.71
C ASP A 331 -11.78 -0.36 16.37
N GLY A 332 -11.69 -1.68 16.18
CA GLY A 332 -10.59 -2.50 16.70
C GLY A 332 -9.20 -2.10 16.21
N PHE A 333 -9.08 -1.31 15.14
CA PHE A 333 -7.81 -0.79 14.64
C PHE A 333 -7.41 0.57 15.26
N LYS A 334 -8.26 1.17 16.09
CA LYS A 334 -8.06 2.49 16.68
C LYS A 334 -8.04 2.40 18.20
N TYR A 335 -7.37 3.35 18.84
CA TYR A 335 -7.55 3.58 20.27
C TYR A 335 -8.79 4.45 20.52
N LEU A 336 -9.69 3.99 21.37
CA LEU A 336 -10.94 4.69 21.71
C LEU A 336 -10.97 5.13 23.17
N GLU A 337 -11.84 6.10 23.47
CA GLU A 337 -12.07 6.53 24.84
C GLU A 337 -12.67 5.39 25.67
N GLY A 338 -12.04 5.07 26.79
CA GLY A 338 -12.46 3.99 27.69
C GLY A 338 -11.81 2.63 27.42
N ASP A 339 -10.98 2.52 26.37
CA ASP A 339 -10.17 1.32 26.14
C ASP A 339 -9.27 1.03 27.35
N ALA A 340 -9.14 -0.25 27.72
CA ALA A 340 -8.42 -0.66 28.93
C ALA A 340 -6.91 -0.35 28.90
N ASP A 341 -6.35 -0.20 27.70
CA ASP A 341 -4.94 0.08 27.44
C ASP A 341 -4.63 1.57 27.21
N VAL A 342 -5.61 2.45 27.46
CA VAL A 342 -5.43 3.91 27.45
C VAL A 342 -5.99 4.52 28.73
N LYS A 343 -5.18 5.31 29.44
CA LYS A 343 -5.60 5.98 30.68
C LYS A 343 -5.57 7.48 30.51
N LEU A 344 -6.54 8.18 31.11
CA LEU A 344 -6.59 9.65 31.18
C LEU A 344 -5.32 10.29 31.78
N THR A 345 -4.52 9.52 32.52
CA THR A 345 -3.25 9.96 33.11
C THR A 345 -2.04 9.75 32.20
N ASP A 346 -2.21 9.07 31.07
CA ASP A 346 -1.13 8.84 30.11
C ASP A 346 -0.72 10.18 29.49
N LYS A 347 0.58 10.39 29.37
CA LYS A 347 1.15 11.66 28.88
C LYS A 347 0.77 12.00 27.44
N ASP A 348 0.36 10.99 26.68
CA ASP A 348 -0.03 11.08 25.28
C ASP A 348 -1.54 10.89 25.07
N TYR A 349 -2.35 10.92 26.14
CA TYR A 349 -3.78 10.63 26.10
C TYR A 349 -4.52 11.37 24.96
N ASP A 350 -4.35 12.69 24.87
CA ASP A 350 -5.01 13.51 23.84
C ASP A 350 -4.57 13.17 22.41
N ARG A 351 -3.38 12.57 22.24
CA ARG A 351 -2.81 12.19 20.93
C ARG A 351 -3.19 10.75 20.55
N VAL A 352 -3.38 9.86 21.52
CA VAL A 352 -3.67 8.45 21.28
C VAL A 352 -5.12 8.18 20.95
N ILE A 353 -6.08 8.90 21.52
CA ILE A 353 -7.48 8.71 21.16
C ILE A 353 -7.71 9.04 19.67
N GLY A 354 -8.27 8.09 18.93
CA GLY A 354 -8.49 8.16 17.46
C GLY A 354 -7.29 7.74 16.61
N SER A 355 -6.12 7.53 17.20
CA SER A 355 -4.93 7.05 16.49
C SER A 355 -5.02 5.57 16.13
N LEU A 356 -4.24 5.15 15.12
CA LEU A 356 -4.13 3.74 14.76
C LEU A 356 -3.33 2.97 15.81
N ARG A 357 -3.75 1.73 16.07
CA ARG A 357 -3.02 0.77 16.89
C ARG A 357 -1.82 0.22 16.11
N ASP A 358 -0.68 0.13 16.78
CA ASP A 358 0.52 -0.46 16.20
C ASP A 358 0.37 -1.99 16.00
N ASN A 359 1.28 -2.61 15.25
CA ASN A 359 1.32 -4.06 14.99
C ASN A 359 0.01 -4.64 14.41
N ASN A 360 -0.73 -3.81 13.67
CA ASN A 360 -1.96 -4.22 13.00
C ASN A 360 -1.83 -4.13 11.47
N ASP A 361 -2.49 -5.04 10.78
CA ASP A 361 -2.56 -5.07 9.33
C ASP A 361 -4.01 -4.82 8.93
N LEU A 362 -4.28 -3.68 8.30
CA LEU A 362 -5.65 -3.23 8.02
C LEU A 362 -6.42 -4.27 7.19
N TYR A 363 -5.81 -4.75 6.12
CA TYR A 363 -6.32 -5.84 5.30
C TYR A 363 -5.28 -6.96 5.25
N ARG A 364 -5.60 -8.15 5.80
CA ARG A 364 -4.70 -9.29 5.80
C ARG A 364 -5.26 -10.45 4.99
N ARG A 365 -4.46 -10.92 4.04
CA ARG A 365 -4.72 -12.13 3.26
C ARG A 365 -3.77 -13.24 3.66
N THR A 366 -4.32 -14.33 4.17
CA THR A 366 -3.61 -15.60 4.27
C THR A 366 -3.82 -16.39 2.97
N ILE A 367 -2.74 -16.98 2.45
CA ILE A 367 -2.71 -17.72 1.17
C ILE A 367 -2.10 -19.11 1.44
N GLY A 368 -2.85 -20.15 1.11
CA GLY A 368 -2.41 -21.53 1.28
C GLY A 368 -1.39 -22.00 0.24
N ALA A 369 -0.77 -23.14 0.53
CA ALA A 369 0.13 -23.83 -0.39
C ALA A 369 -0.53 -24.11 -1.75
N GLY A 370 0.11 -23.65 -2.84
CA GLY A 370 -0.43 -23.83 -4.19
C GLY A 370 -1.61 -22.91 -4.54
N GLU A 371 -2.05 -22.06 -3.62
CA GLU A 371 -3.01 -21.01 -3.94
C GLU A 371 -2.32 -19.84 -4.66
N HIS A 372 -3.11 -19.16 -5.48
CA HIS A 372 -2.68 -17.99 -6.22
C HIS A 372 -3.70 -16.87 -5.98
N PHE A 373 -3.21 -15.71 -5.51
CA PHE A 373 -4.04 -14.52 -5.34
C PHE A 373 -3.50 -13.35 -6.17
N VAL A 374 -4.37 -12.70 -6.95
CA VAL A 374 -4.01 -11.56 -7.80
C VAL A 374 -4.76 -10.30 -7.39
N PHE A 375 -4.03 -9.28 -6.94
CA PHE A 375 -4.55 -7.92 -6.82
C PHE A 375 -4.14 -7.09 -8.04
N ASN A 376 -5.09 -6.85 -8.94
CA ASN A 376 -4.90 -5.98 -10.09
C ASN A 376 -5.53 -4.61 -9.85
N GLY A 377 -4.70 -3.57 -9.80
CA GLY A 377 -5.16 -2.21 -9.62
C GLY A 377 -5.79 -1.59 -10.87
N ASN A 378 -5.70 -2.23 -12.04
CA ASN A 378 -6.23 -1.68 -13.30
C ASN A 378 -5.80 -0.22 -13.55
N TYR A 379 -4.58 0.11 -13.11
CA TYR A 379 -3.94 1.43 -13.16
C TYR A 379 -4.56 2.50 -12.24
N PHE A 380 -5.51 2.13 -11.39
CA PHE A 380 -6.10 3.03 -10.39
C PHE A 380 -5.25 3.14 -9.14
N ASN A 381 -5.62 4.11 -8.31
CA ASN A 381 -4.91 4.48 -7.09
C ASN A 381 -5.65 4.05 -5.81
N ILE A 382 -4.89 3.59 -4.82
CA ILE A 382 -5.32 3.52 -3.41
C ILE A 382 -4.70 4.70 -2.65
N ASP A 383 -5.53 5.62 -2.16
CA ASP A 383 -5.14 6.79 -1.38
C ASP A 383 -5.44 6.55 0.10
N TYR A 384 -4.41 6.48 0.94
CA TYR A 384 -4.53 6.38 2.39
C TYR A 384 -3.90 7.57 3.13
N THR A 385 -3.76 8.71 2.44
CA THR A 385 -3.23 9.97 2.99
C THR A 385 -4.04 10.49 4.18
N ALA A 386 -5.34 10.19 4.22
CA ALA A 386 -6.27 10.68 5.23
C ALA A 386 -6.30 9.81 6.49
N LEU A 387 -5.61 8.65 6.51
CA LEU A 387 -5.61 7.78 7.68
C LEU A 387 -4.81 8.40 8.83
N PRO A 388 -5.25 8.20 10.09
CA PRO A 388 -4.51 8.64 11.27
C PRO A 388 -3.15 7.95 11.34
N TYR A 389 -2.24 8.54 12.11
CA TYR A 389 -0.92 7.95 12.38
C TYR A 389 -0.99 6.99 13.57
N VAL A 390 -0.05 6.06 13.63
CA VAL A 390 0.29 5.32 14.85
C VAL A 390 1.06 6.25 15.80
N VAL A 391 0.67 6.30 17.07
CA VAL A 391 1.28 7.25 18.02
C VAL A 391 2.00 6.60 19.20
N ARG A 392 1.77 5.29 19.40
CA ARG A 392 2.46 4.42 20.36
C ARG A 392 3.09 3.25 19.60
N GLU A 393 4.34 2.93 19.92
CA GLU A 393 5.01 1.72 19.47
C GLU A 393 4.76 0.64 20.53
N GLY A 394 3.91 -0.34 20.22
CA GLY A 394 3.34 -1.23 21.25
C GLY A 394 2.71 -0.45 22.42
N GLU A 395 3.17 -0.72 23.65
CA GLU A 395 2.68 -0.05 24.87
C GLU A 395 3.50 1.20 25.25
N ARG A 396 4.47 1.63 24.43
CA ARG A 396 5.38 2.72 24.78
C ARG A 396 4.68 4.08 24.73
N ILE A 397 4.63 4.76 25.87
CA ILE A 397 4.04 6.10 26.04
C ILE A 397 5.13 7.16 25.86
N ASP A 398 5.08 7.87 24.73
CA ASP A 398 5.97 8.98 24.41
C ASP A 398 5.23 10.32 24.50
N GLU A 399 5.80 11.28 25.23
CA GLU A 399 5.25 12.64 25.39
C GLU A 399 5.37 13.46 24.09
N GLU A 400 6.41 13.21 23.30
CA GLU A 400 6.71 13.94 22.07
C GLU A 400 6.49 13.05 20.83
N PRO A 401 6.02 13.62 19.70
CA PRO A 401 5.92 12.89 18.44
C PRO A 401 7.30 12.54 17.86
N GLY A 402 7.35 11.63 16.89
CA GLY A 402 8.57 11.33 16.13
C GLY A 402 9.46 10.23 16.65
N LYS A 403 8.97 9.46 17.63
CA LYS A 403 9.68 8.29 18.19
C LYS A 403 9.08 6.95 17.78
N VAL A 404 7.96 6.93 17.09
CA VAL A 404 7.26 5.68 16.72
C VAL A 404 7.93 5.08 15.48
N ILE A 405 8.36 3.82 15.58
CA ILE A 405 8.59 2.96 14.41
C ILE A 405 7.26 2.26 14.14
N SER A 406 6.56 2.68 13.07
CA SER A 406 5.24 2.11 12.76
C SER A 406 5.37 0.68 12.26
N HIS A 407 4.60 -0.22 12.85
CA HIS A 407 4.39 -1.59 12.40
C HIS A 407 3.04 -1.79 11.70
N PHE A 408 2.23 -0.73 11.57
CA PHE A 408 0.93 -0.76 10.91
C PHE A 408 1.07 -0.84 9.38
N SER A 409 0.37 -1.79 8.76
CA SER A 409 0.35 -1.94 7.29
C SER A 409 -1.05 -1.82 6.70
N ILE A 410 -1.14 -1.32 5.46
CA ILE A 410 -2.40 -1.29 4.72
C ILE A 410 -2.76 -2.69 4.24
N PHE A 411 -1.82 -3.38 3.61
CA PHE A 411 -1.99 -4.75 3.14
C PHE A 411 -0.94 -5.66 3.75
N LYS A 412 -1.36 -6.83 4.25
CA LYS A 412 -0.48 -7.94 4.56
C LYS A 412 -0.85 -9.19 3.78
N VAL A 413 0.17 -9.88 3.29
CA VAL A 413 0.06 -11.24 2.76
C VAL A 413 0.86 -12.18 3.64
N HIS A 414 0.25 -13.31 3.99
CA HIS A 414 0.84 -14.33 4.85
C HIS A 414 0.65 -15.71 4.22
N GLY A 415 1.72 -16.49 4.08
CA GLY A 415 1.60 -17.90 3.69
C GLY A 415 1.09 -18.77 4.83
N GLU A 416 0.21 -19.72 4.52
CA GLU A 416 -0.18 -20.80 5.43
C GLU A 416 0.87 -21.94 5.36
N ASP A 417 1.47 -22.31 6.50
CA ASP A 417 2.48 -23.38 6.68
C ASP A 417 3.89 -23.13 6.07
N ASP A 418 4.68 -24.21 5.95
CA ASP A 418 6.08 -24.24 5.45
C ASP A 418 6.19 -24.15 3.91
N THR A 419 5.08 -23.98 3.20
CA THR A 419 5.07 -23.93 1.72
C THR A 419 4.36 -22.69 1.20
N ALA A 420 5.10 -21.86 0.48
CA ALA A 420 4.64 -20.55 0.06
C ALA A 420 3.50 -20.58 -0.99
N GLY A 421 2.39 -19.89 -0.67
CA GLY A 421 1.40 -19.47 -1.66
C GLY A 421 1.93 -18.37 -2.58
N ASN A 422 1.27 -18.15 -3.72
CA ASN A 422 1.66 -17.15 -4.70
C ASN A 422 0.79 -15.89 -4.61
N PHE A 423 1.42 -14.74 -4.45
CA PHE A 423 0.76 -13.44 -4.48
C PHE A 423 1.27 -12.58 -5.63
N THR A 424 0.36 -11.92 -6.34
CA THR A 424 0.72 -10.93 -7.36
C THR A 424 -0.06 -9.65 -7.14
N MET A 425 0.65 -8.54 -6.92
CA MET A 425 0.07 -7.20 -6.96
C MET A 425 0.55 -6.51 -8.23
N LYS A 426 -0.38 -6.02 -9.06
CA LYS A 426 -0.01 -5.42 -10.36
C LYS A 426 -0.87 -4.24 -10.80
N ASN A 427 -0.28 -3.38 -11.64
CA ASN A 427 -0.95 -2.22 -12.26
C ASN A 427 -1.68 -1.36 -11.21
N LEU A 428 -1.03 -1.04 -10.11
CA LEU A 428 -1.64 -0.34 -8.99
C LEU A 428 -0.79 0.85 -8.59
N SER A 429 -1.40 2.01 -8.36
CA SER A 429 -0.72 3.08 -7.64
C SER A 429 -1.22 3.18 -6.20
N ALA A 430 -0.37 3.68 -5.31
CA ALA A 430 -0.77 4.01 -3.95
C ALA A 430 -0.10 5.29 -3.46
N THR A 431 -0.85 6.07 -2.68
CA THR A 431 -0.38 7.29 -2.04
C THR A 431 -0.62 7.19 -0.54
N GLY A 432 0.46 7.25 0.24
CA GLY A 432 0.41 7.13 1.69
C GLY A 432 0.44 8.45 2.45
N ASN A 433 0.41 8.36 3.79
CA ASN A 433 0.39 9.51 4.70
C ASN A 433 1.78 9.93 5.22
N ALA A 434 2.85 9.20 4.90
CA ALA A 434 4.19 9.41 5.47
C ALA A 434 5.27 9.56 4.41
N ASN A 435 5.55 10.80 4.01
CA ASN A 435 6.67 11.10 3.12
C ASN A 435 7.98 11.33 3.87
N ARG A 436 9.10 11.31 3.12
CA ARG A 436 10.40 11.82 3.58
C ARG A 436 10.26 13.22 4.17
N THR A 437 10.69 13.41 5.42
CA THR A 437 10.58 14.68 6.14
C THR A 437 11.37 14.68 7.45
N GLU A 438 11.58 15.86 8.02
CA GLU A 438 12.02 16.13 9.40
C GLU A 438 10.83 16.18 10.39
N VAL A 439 9.58 16.16 9.91
CA VAL A 439 8.38 16.22 10.76
C VAL A 439 8.15 14.90 11.48
N GLY A 440 8.28 14.92 12.82
CA GLY A 440 8.21 13.74 13.68
C GLY A 440 6.92 12.91 13.54
N ILE A 441 5.73 13.51 13.49
CA ILE A 441 4.46 12.73 13.49
C ILE A 441 4.36 11.71 12.35
N LYS A 442 5.06 11.94 11.23
CA LYS A 442 5.08 11.02 10.08
C LYS A 442 5.80 9.69 10.36
N SER A 443 6.50 9.58 11.49
CA SER A 443 7.09 8.31 11.94
C SER A 443 6.03 7.24 12.23
N GLY A 444 4.80 7.65 12.56
CA GLY A 444 3.63 6.79 12.71
C GLY A 444 2.91 6.42 11.41
N GLY A 445 3.52 6.66 10.25
CA GLY A 445 2.92 6.41 8.94
C GLY A 445 2.53 4.96 8.67
N GLY A 446 1.57 4.75 7.77
CA GLY A 446 1.22 3.42 7.30
C GLY A 446 2.24 2.87 6.29
N MET A 447 2.64 1.61 6.47
CA MET A 447 3.35 0.85 5.43
C MET A 447 2.38 0.35 4.38
N PHE A 448 2.80 0.32 3.12
CA PHE A 448 1.87 -0.08 2.06
C PHE A 448 1.63 -1.60 2.03
N LEU A 449 2.69 -2.39 1.92
CA LEU A 449 2.59 -3.85 1.81
C LEU A 449 3.58 -4.57 2.74
N LYS A 450 3.07 -5.50 3.54
CA LYS A 450 3.85 -6.54 4.22
C LYS A 450 3.63 -7.89 3.56
N VAL A 451 4.69 -8.66 3.42
CA VAL A 451 4.62 -10.03 2.89
C VAL A 451 5.43 -10.97 3.77
N ASN A 452 4.90 -12.15 4.01
CA ASN A 452 5.53 -13.17 4.82
C ASN A 452 5.24 -14.55 4.20
N LYS A 453 6.24 -15.45 4.18
CA LYS A 453 6.10 -16.85 3.71
C LYS A 453 5.35 -17.01 2.38
N SER A 454 5.57 -16.10 1.44
CA SER A 454 4.89 -16.12 0.14
C SER A 454 5.85 -15.82 -1.00
N ILE A 455 5.57 -16.41 -2.16
CA ILE A 455 6.20 -16.01 -3.41
C ILE A 455 5.42 -14.80 -3.92
N THR A 456 6.05 -13.62 -3.87
CA THR A 456 5.37 -12.36 -4.23
C THR A 456 5.93 -11.75 -5.50
N ASN A 457 5.03 -11.39 -6.42
CA ASN A 457 5.33 -10.58 -7.60
C ASN A 457 4.68 -9.19 -7.46
N PHE A 458 5.49 -8.14 -7.48
CA PHE A 458 5.08 -6.75 -7.37
C PHE A 458 5.39 -6.02 -8.68
N TYR A 459 4.41 -6.00 -9.59
CA TYR A 459 4.63 -5.69 -11.00
C TYR A 459 3.92 -4.40 -11.44
N ASN A 460 4.65 -3.49 -12.07
CA ASN A 460 4.07 -2.28 -12.66
C ASN A 460 3.22 -1.48 -11.65
N THR A 461 3.80 -1.23 -10.48
CA THR A 461 3.15 -0.49 -9.40
C THR A 461 3.83 0.86 -9.17
N ILE A 462 3.12 1.85 -8.64
CA ILE A 462 3.67 3.16 -8.27
C ILE A 462 3.28 3.47 -6.83
N VAL A 463 4.22 3.47 -5.88
CA VAL A 463 3.90 3.78 -4.48
C VAL A 463 4.69 4.99 -4.02
N LYS A 464 4.01 5.95 -3.39
CA LYS A 464 4.64 7.16 -2.86
C LYS A 464 4.17 7.49 -1.46
N GLN A 465 5.03 8.17 -0.69
CA GLN A 465 4.67 8.74 0.61
C GLN A 465 4.18 7.71 1.64
N ALA A 466 4.74 6.49 1.60
CA ALA A 466 4.51 5.46 2.61
C ALA A 466 5.58 5.51 3.71
N PHE A 467 5.32 4.94 4.89
CA PHE A 467 6.40 4.72 5.86
C PHE A 467 7.52 3.88 5.24
N THR A 468 7.12 2.71 4.70
CA THR A 468 7.89 1.84 3.81
C THR A 468 6.93 1.27 2.76
N ILE A 469 7.37 1.07 1.51
CA ILE A 469 6.51 0.54 0.44
C ILE A 469 6.26 -0.95 0.63
N LEU A 470 7.33 -1.73 0.73
CA LEU A 470 7.26 -3.18 0.83
C LEU A 470 8.21 -3.66 1.91
N ILE A 471 7.68 -4.43 2.85
CA ILE A 471 8.46 -5.21 3.82
C ILE A 471 8.22 -6.69 3.58
N SER A 472 9.31 -7.42 3.40
CA SER A 472 9.32 -8.87 3.39
C SER A 472 9.78 -9.37 4.77
N GLU A 473 8.88 -9.99 5.53
CA GLU A 473 9.07 -10.45 6.90
C GLU A 473 9.33 -11.96 6.93
N ASN A 474 10.22 -12.40 7.83
CA ASN A 474 10.43 -13.78 8.31
C ASN A 474 10.27 -14.89 7.26
N GLU A 475 11.38 -15.38 6.72
CA GLU A 475 11.44 -16.59 5.88
C GLU A 475 10.73 -16.48 4.53
N ALA A 476 10.57 -15.27 4.00
CA ALA A 476 10.05 -15.11 2.64
C ALA A 476 11.01 -15.74 1.62
N GLU A 477 10.53 -16.69 0.82
CA GLU A 477 11.36 -17.39 -0.16
C GLU A 477 11.81 -16.47 -1.28
N LYS A 478 10.85 -15.73 -1.86
CA LYS A 478 11.07 -15.01 -3.11
C LYS A 478 10.16 -13.80 -3.29
N ILE A 479 10.79 -12.66 -3.52
CA ILE A 479 10.14 -11.39 -3.86
C ILE A 479 10.70 -10.91 -5.20
N ILE A 480 9.82 -10.73 -6.19
CA ILE A 480 10.17 -10.10 -7.48
C ILE A 480 9.43 -8.78 -7.60
N ILE A 481 10.19 -7.70 -7.73
CA ILE A 481 9.70 -6.35 -8.02
C ILE A 481 10.10 -6.02 -9.45
N GLU A 482 9.15 -5.77 -10.34
CA GLU A 482 9.44 -5.53 -11.76
C GLU A 482 8.62 -4.38 -12.34
N LYS A 483 9.28 -3.51 -13.13
CA LYS A 483 8.65 -2.35 -13.79
C LYS A 483 7.94 -1.40 -12.82
N SER A 484 8.42 -1.31 -11.59
CA SER A 484 7.76 -0.60 -10.50
C SER A 484 8.48 0.69 -10.14
N ARG A 485 7.72 1.65 -9.60
CA ARG A 485 8.21 2.95 -9.15
C ARG A 485 7.91 3.16 -7.67
N GLY A 486 8.87 3.71 -6.93
CA GLY A 486 8.73 4.07 -5.52
C GLY A 486 9.31 5.43 -5.22
N TYR A 487 8.57 6.28 -4.48
CA TYR A 487 9.00 7.65 -4.19
C TYR A 487 8.77 8.12 -2.75
N ASP A 488 9.73 8.91 -2.26
CA ASP A 488 9.54 9.83 -1.14
C ASP A 488 8.97 9.18 0.13
N THR A 489 9.47 8.02 0.55
CA THR A 489 9.04 7.35 1.80
C THR A 489 9.68 7.95 3.04
N PHE A 490 9.00 7.81 4.19
CA PHE A 490 9.55 8.29 5.46
C PHE A 490 10.80 7.52 5.91
N SER A 491 10.77 6.18 5.86
CA SER A 491 11.83 5.30 6.36
C SER A 491 12.72 4.80 5.23
N SER A 492 12.51 3.56 4.76
CA SER A 492 13.13 3.00 3.55
C SER A 492 12.10 2.88 2.45
N LEU A 493 12.54 2.66 1.20
CA LEU A 493 11.61 2.32 0.13
C LEU A 493 11.24 0.84 0.23
N LEU A 494 12.23 -0.02 0.45
CA LEU A 494 12.08 -1.46 0.53
C LEU A 494 12.78 -2.00 1.80
N TYR A 495 12.23 -3.08 2.35
CA TYR A 495 12.81 -3.78 3.50
C TYR A 495 12.75 -5.29 3.26
N SER A 496 13.88 -5.96 3.40
CA SER A 496 13.99 -7.42 3.38
C SER A 496 14.49 -7.90 4.74
N TRP A 497 13.66 -8.65 5.47
CA TRP A 497 14.00 -9.27 6.74
C TRP A 497 14.14 -10.77 6.55
N GLY A 498 15.26 -11.17 5.96
CA GLY A 498 15.58 -12.56 5.66
C GLY A 498 14.86 -13.13 4.45
N THR A 499 15.04 -12.50 3.27
CA THR A 499 14.52 -13.02 2.00
C THR A 499 15.64 -13.59 1.13
N ILE A 500 15.55 -14.88 0.80
CA ILE A 500 16.62 -15.59 0.08
C ILE A 500 16.74 -15.12 -1.39
N ASP A 501 15.63 -14.77 -2.06
CA ASP A 501 15.62 -14.19 -3.41
C ASP A 501 14.82 -12.88 -3.42
N PHE A 502 15.51 -11.74 -3.23
CA PHE A 502 14.90 -10.41 -3.29
C PHE A 502 15.36 -9.68 -4.57
N THR A 503 14.60 -9.84 -5.64
CA THR A 503 14.95 -9.34 -6.97
C THR A 503 14.17 -8.07 -7.34
N ILE A 504 14.88 -7.02 -7.76
CA ILE A 504 14.34 -5.77 -8.31
C ILE A 504 14.80 -5.65 -9.77
N LYS A 505 13.87 -5.44 -10.69
CA LYS A 505 14.16 -5.43 -12.13
C LYS A 505 13.43 -4.31 -12.87
N ASP A 506 14.12 -3.65 -13.80
CA ASP A 506 13.56 -2.65 -14.69
C ASP A 506 12.73 -1.58 -13.94
N SER A 507 13.19 -1.15 -12.75
CA SER A 507 12.40 -0.38 -11.78
C SER A 507 13.10 0.93 -11.34
N GLU A 508 12.39 1.81 -10.65
CA GLU A 508 12.91 3.09 -10.13
C GLU A 508 12.47 3.34 -8.67
N PHE A 509 13.42 3.51 -7.76
CA PHE A 509 13.17 3.76 -6.34
C PHE A 509 13.99 4.96 -5.87
N ILE A 510 13.33 6.08 -5.59
CA ILE A 510 13.99 7.38 -5.34
C ILE A 510 13.43 8.08 -4.10
N GLY A 511 14.31 8.55 -3.22
CA GLY A 511 13.98 9.57 -2.22
C GLY A 511 13.48 9.08 -0.87
N ALA A 512 14.03 7.99 -0.32
CA ALA A 512 13.74 7.60 1.06
C ALA A 512 14.25 8.64 2.08
N GLY A 513 13.64 8.69 3.29
CA GLY A 513 14.22 9.44 4.42
C GLY A 513 15.49 8.81 4.97
N GLY A 514 15.65 7.50 4.82
CA GLY A 514 16.86 6.73 5.09
C GLY A 514 17.41 6.04 3.83
N PRO A 515 17.82 4.75 3.93
CA PRO A 515 18.31 3.99 2.77
C PRO A 515 17.19 3.65 1.80
N VAL A 516 17.53 3.40 0.52
CA VAL A 516 16.56 2.82 -0.42
C VAL A 516 16.12 1.43 0.06
N ILE A 517 17.07 0.59 0.49
CA ILE A 517 16.82 -0.79 0.91
C ILE A 517 17.48 -1.06 2.28
N ILE A 518 16.73 -1.67 3.20
CA ILE A 518 17.29 -2.34 4.39
C ILE A 518 17.18 -3.85 4.16
N ALA A 519 18.27 -4.57 4.38
CA ALA A 519 18.36 -6.01 4.16
C ALA A 519 19.00 -6.70 5.36
N ASP A 520 18.17 -7.36 6.16
CA ASP A 520 18.59 -7.99 7.40
C ASP A 520 18.85 -9.49 7.21
N HIS A 521 19.83 -10.02 7.95
CA HIS A 521 19.95 -11.46 8.16
C HIS A 521 19.06 -11.84 9.35
N TYR A 522 18.00 -12.61 9.10
CA TYR A 522 17.05 -13.03 10.13
C TYR A 522 17.49 -14.34 10.79
N ASP A 523 17.31 -14.46 12.11
CA ASP A 523 17.48 -15.69 12.90
C ASP A 523 18.82 -16.44 12.72
N HIS A 524 19.92 -15.68 12.61
CA HIS A 524 21.26 -16.26 12.56
C HIS A 524 21.85 -16.46 13.96
N ALA A 525 22.76 -17.42 14.10
CA ALA A 525 23.60 -17.53 15.29
C ALA A 525 24.65 -16.41 15.36
N ASP A 526 25.27 -16.19 16.52
CA ASP A 526 26.33 -15.17 16.71
C ASP A 526 27.50 -15.30 15.71
N ASP A 527 27.77 -16.52 15.23
CA ASP A 527 28.81 -16.81 14.25
C ASP A 527 28.38 -16.60 12.79
N GLY A 528 27.13 -16.15 12.58
CA GLY A 528 26.48 -15.85 11.31
C GLY A 528 26.00 -17.07 10.54
N THR A 529 26.07 -18.27 11.13
CA THR A 529 25.51 -19.47 10.50
C THR A 529 24.01 -19.58 10.78
N GLY A 530 23.30 -20.29 9.90
CA GLY A 530 21.86 -20.49 10.04
C GLY A 530 21.04 -19.27 9.64
N GLY A 531 19.76 -19.30 10.01
CA GLY A 531 18.81 -18.26 9.67
C GLY A 531 18.58 -18.07 8.18
N TYR A 532 18.07 -16.90 7.84
CA TYR A 532 17.68 -16.51 6.48
C TYR A 532 18.45 -15.25 6.08
N PRO A 533 19.54 -15.37 5.32
CA PRO A 533 20.24 -14.21 4.81
C PRO A 533 19.43 -13.53 3.71
N SER A 534 19.50 -12.20 3.65
CA SER A 534 18.90 -11.45 2.55
C SER A 534 19.84 -11.39 1.35
N ASN A 535 19.37 -11.86 0.18
CA ASN A 535 20.10 -11.70 -1.08
C ASN A 535 19.35 -10.77 -2.02
N VAL A 536 19.85 -9.54 -2.11
CA VAL A 536 19.27 -8.48 -2.94
C VAL A 536 19.93 -8.51 -4.31
N LYS A 537 19.13 -8.62 -5.36
CA LYS A 537 19.56 -8.55 -6.76
C LYS A 537 18.82 -7.43 -7.48
N VAL A 538 19.56 -6.43 -7.94
CA VAL A 538 19.03 -5.27 -8.67
C VAL A 538 19.47 -5.38 -10.13
N ILE A 539 18.54 -5.24 -11.07
CA ILE A 539 18.78 -5.41 -12.51
C ILE A 539 18.17 -4.23 -13.26
N ASN A 540 18.98 -3.51 -14.02
CA ASN A 540 18.57 -2.40 -14.88
C ASN A 540 17.59 -1.44 -14.17
N SER A 541 17.94 -1.06 -12.95
CA SER A 541 17.04 -0.30 -12.07
C SER A 541 17.77 0.90 -11.47
N LYS A 542 17.02 1.99 -11.24
CA LYS A 542 17.54 3.20 -10.64
C LYS A 542 17.23 3.23 -9.14
N LEU A 543 18.26 3.27 -8.31
CA LEU A 543 18.17 3.43 -6.86
C LEU A 543 18.85 4.73 -6.43
N GLU A 544 18.15 5.60 -5.71
CA GLU A 544 18.71 6.88 -5.28
C GLU A 544 18.07 7.38 -3.97
N SER A 545 18.86 7.63 -2.93
CA SER A 545 18.42 8.31 -1.71
C SER A 545 19.46 9.29 -1.23
N TRP A 546 19.43 10.50 -1.80
CA TRP A 546 20.31 11.57 -1.35
C TRP A 546 19.77 12.24 -0.11
N VAL A 547 20.39 11.97 1.03
CA VAL A 547 19.95 12.40 2.37
C VAL A 547 20.96 13.37 2.99
N PHE A 548 20.44 14.33 3.76
CA PHE A 548 21.27 15.27 4.53
C PHE A 548 21.64 14.72 5.91
N GLY A 549 20.97 13.67 6.37
CA GLY A 549 21.11 13.14 7.73
C GLY A 549 20.30 13.90 8.77
N GLN A 550 19.42 14.80 8.32
CA GLN A 550 18.50 15.59 9.16
C GLN A 550 17.07 15.05 9.10
N GLU A 551 16.78 14.19 8.12
CA GLU A 551 15.51 13.50 7.97
C GLU A 551 15.17 12.76 9.28
N ASN A 552 13.91 12.77 9.70
CA ASN A 552 13.53 12.25 11.03
C ASN A 552 13.81 10.74 11.16
N TRP A 553 14.01 10.01 10.07
CA TRP A 553 14.51 8.64 10.10
C TRP A 553 15.82 8.52 10.91
N PHE A 554 16.79 9.43 10.72
CA PHE A 554 18.05 9.41 11.46
C PHE A 554 17.86 9.65 12.96
N THR A 555 16.89 10.49 13.33
CA THR A 555 16.48 10.68 14.73
C THR A 555 15.84 9.42 15.29
N LEU A 556 14.90 8.85 14.53
CA LEU A 556 14.11 7.69 14.92
C LEU A 556 14.99 6.48 15.23
N VAL A 557 15.95 6.19 14.36
CA VAL A 557 16.89 5.06 14.54
C VAL A 557 18.16 5.45 15.30
N SER A 558 18.19 6.63 15.91
CA SER A 558 19.34 7.16 16.68
C SER A 558 20.67 7.23 15.89
N ALA A 559 20.62 7.41 14.57
CA ALA A 559 21.78 7.48 13.67
C ALA A 559 22.34 8.90 13.45
N ILE A 560 21.79 9.94 14.07
CA ILE A 560 22.24 11.34 13.90
C ILE A 560 23.75 11.49 14.15
N ALA A 561 24.28 10.82 15.18
CA ALA A 561 25.70 10.93 15.57
C ALA A 561 26.67 10.38 14.51
N VAL A 562 26.19 9.54 13.58
CA VAL A 562 26.99 8.93 12.51
C VAL A 562 27.06 9.83 11.27
N VAL A 563 26.09 10.72 11.06
CA VAL A 563 26.00 11.59 9.87
C VAL A 563 27.29 12.40 9.64
N PRO A 564 27.85 13.14 10.62
CA PRO A 564 29.10 13.89 10.41
C PRO A 564 30.28 12.98 10.02
N GLN A 565 30.23 11.71 10.43
CA GLN A 565 31.30 10.74 10.19
C GLN A 565 31.23 10.21 8.75
N ILE A 566 30.03 9.96 8.22
CA ILE A 566 29.82 9.64 6.80
C ILE A 566 30.30 10.79 5.92
N ILE A 567 29.96 12.03 6.28
CA ILE A 567 30.45 13.21 5.54
C ILE A 567 31.98 13.30 5.60
N ALA A 568 32.60 13.10 6.76
CA ALA A 568 34.05 13.12 6.90
C ALA A 568 34.73 12.01 6.07
N LEU A 569 34.14 10.81 6.03
CA LEU A 569 34.58 9.72 5.17
C LEU A 569 34.54 10.13 3.70
N GLY A 570 33.41 10.67 3.24
CA GLY A 570 33.26 11.15 1.87
C GLY A 570 34.30 12.22 1.49
N VAL A 571 34.59 13.17 2.39
CA VAL A 571 35.66 14.17 2.21
C VAL A 571 37.04 13.50 2.11
N GLY A 572 37.31 12.49 2.93
CA GLY A 572 38.56 11.73 2.90
C GLY A 572 38.78 10.97 1.59
N LEU A 573 37.71 10.41 1.01
CA LEU A 573 37.77 9.67 -0.25
C LEU A 573 38.11 10.55 -1.46
N ARG A 574 37.79 11.86 -1.43
CA ARG A 574 38.09 12.81 -2.54
C ARG A 574 39.58 12.93 -2.88
N VAL A 575 40.47 12.55 -1.96
CA VAL A 575 41.93 12.57 -2.21
C VAL A 575 42.35 11.45 -3.18
N TYR A 576 41.51 10.44 -3.37
CA TYR A 576 41.78 9.23 -4.16
C TYR A 576 40.98 9.18 -5.48
N GLY A 577 40.26 10.26 -5.81
CA GLY A 577 39.59 10.39 -7.10
C GLY A 577 38.56 11.51 -7.17
N THR A 578 37.87 11.62 -8.31
CA THR A 578 36.75 12.53 -8.56
C THR A 578 35.44 12.01 -7.98
N ASN A 579 35.34 10.68 -7.84
CA ASN A 579 34.18 10.00 -7.29
C ASN A 579 34.21 10.01 -5.75
N THR A 580 33.07 10.29 -5.14
CA THR A 580 32.87 10.25 -3.69
C THR A 580 31.44 9.83 -3.37
N ILE A 581 31.16 9.57 -2.10
CA ILE A 581 29.83 9.21 -1.59
C ILE A 581 28.99 10.44 -1.21
N ILE A 582 29.56 11.66 -1.29
CA ILE A 582 28.91 12.92 -0.93
C ILE A 582 28.85 13.91 -2.09
N ARG A 583 27.83 14.76 -2.10
CA ARG A 583 27.73 15.92 -3.02
C ARG A 583 27.14 17.13 -2.32
N GLY A 584 27.37 18.31 -2.89
CA GLY A 584 26.72 19.54 -2.45
C GLY A 584 25.20 19.52 -2.68
N GLY A 585 24.47 20.24 -1.84
CA GLY A 585 23.05 20.51 -1.99
C GLY A 585 22.63 21.73 -1.16
N MET A 586 21.34 22.04 -1.23
CA MET A 586 20.72 23.15 -0.49
C MET A 586 19.67 22.60 0.48
N THR A 587 19.70 23.08 1.72
CA THR A 587 18.63 22.96 2.71
C THR A 587 18.00 24.34 2.97
N GLU A 588 16.98 24.41 3.82
CA GLU A 588 16.41 25.69 4.27
C GLU A 588 17.45 26.57 5.00
N ASP A 589 18.41 25.95 5.69
CA ASP A 589 19.50 26.61 6.41
C ASP A 589 20.70 26.98 5.51
N GLY A 590 20.65 26.62 4.23
CA GLY A 590 21.65 26.94 3.21
C GLY A 590 22.44 25.73 2.69
N PRO A 591 23.64 25.95 2.14
CA PRO A 591 24.48 24.89 1.57
C PRO A 591 24.83 23.79 2.58
N ALA A 592 24.57 22.54 2.22
CA ALA A 592 24.95 21.37 3.02
C ALA A 592 25.44 20.22 2.14
N GLU A 593 26.21 19.31 2.73
CA GLU A 593 26.63 18.06 2.07
C GLU A 593 25.55 16.99 2.30
N LYS A 594 25.28 16.21 1.26
CA LYS A 594 24.36 15.06 1.29
C LYS A 594 25.06 13.83 0.73
N PHE A 595 24.59 12.64 1.12
CA PHE A 595 25.14 11.36 0.65
C PHE A 595 24.04 10.47 0.07
N ASN A 596 24.39 9.60 -0.88
CA ASN A 596 23.45 8.69 -1.53
C ASN A 596 23.42 7.35 -0.80
N LEU A 597 22.45 7.13 0.09
CA LEU A 597 22.34 5.93 0.90
C LEU A 597 21.48 4.87 0.19
N ILE A 598 22.12 3.89 -0.44
CA ILE A 598 21.42 2.89 -1.27
C ILE A 598 20.95 1.71 -0.43
N GLY A 599 21.87 1.07 0.30
CA GLY A 599 21.59 -0.17 1.00
C GLY A 599 22.23 -0.21 2.38
N VAL A 600 21.54 -0.82 3.34
CA VAL A 600 22.11 -1.19 4.64
C VAL A 600 21.84 -2.68 4.87
N MET A 601 22.91 -3.44 5.13
CA MET A 601 22.85 -4.84 5.52
C MET A 601 23.31 -5.04 6.95
N LYS A 602 22.45 -5.58 7.81
CA LYS A 602 22.72 -5.74 9.25
C LYS A 602 22.10 -7.03 9.80
N SER A 603 22.37 -7.31 11.08
CA SER A 603 21.66 -8.35 11.82
C SER A 603 20.18 -7.97 11.97
N GLY A 604 19.30 -8.96 11.81
CA GLY A 604 17.88 -8.84 12.11
C GLY A 604 17.55 -8.99 13.60
N GLY A 605 18.50 -9.41 14.43
CA GLY A 605 18.32 -9.56 15.89
C GLY A 605 18.37 -8.25 16.67
N ALA A 606 18.66 -7.12 16.02
CA ALA A 606 18.60 -5.81 16.65
C ALA A 606 18.24 -4.70 15.66
N GLN A 607 17.66 -3.63 16.20
CA GLN A 607 17.43 -2.38 15.45
C GLN A 607 18.75 -1.67 15.14
N ALA A 608 19.75 -1.78 16.02
CA ALA A 608 21.10 -1.23 15.86
C ALA A 608 22.07 -2.26 15.24
N PRO A 609 23.22 -1.83 14.69
CA PRO A 609 24.28 -2.77 14.30
C PRO A 609 24.75 -3.61 15.50
N THR A 610 25.02 -4.89 15.26
CA THR A 610 25.52 -5.82 16.29
C THR A 610 26.95 -6.26 15.98
N SER A 611 27.58 -6.93 16.95
CA SER A 611 28.86 -7.62 16.76
C SER A 611 28.70 -9.01 16.12
N ASP A 612 27.48 -9.38 15.75
CA ASP A 612 27.19 -10.70 15.22
C ASP A 612 27.56 -10.78 13.75
N LYS A 613 28.02 -11.95 13.32
CA LYS A 613 28.23 -12.18 11.90
C LYS A 613 26.91 -12.23 11.18
N ILE A 614 26.89 -11.63 10.00
CA ILE A 614 25.82 -11.77 9.04
C ILE A 614 26.34 -12.30 7.72
N GLN A 615 25.43 -12.91 6.97
CA GLN A 615 25.60 -13.36 5.59
C GLN A 615 24.62 -12.62 4.69
N GLY A 616 24.72 -12.91 3.40
CA GLY A 616 23.86 -12.34 2.36
C GLY A 616 24.65 -11.52 1.35
N THR A 617 23.94 -11.10 0.32
CA THR A 617 24.53 -10.38 -0.82
C THR A 617 23.68 -9.18 -1.22
N PHE A 618 24.34 -8.13 -1.70
CA PHE A 618 23.71 -6.99 -2.34
C PHE A 618 24.38 -6.74 -3.69
N GLN A 619 23.71 -7.13 -4.76
CA GLN A 619 24.23 -7.10 -6.11
C GLN A 619 23.43 -6.12 -6.97
N ILE A 620 24.12 -5.20 -7.64
CA ILE A 620 23.54 -4.28 -8.62
C ILE A 620 24.14 -4.56 -9.99
N ASP A 621 23.29 -4.94 -10.94
CA ASP A 621 23.63 -5.39 -12.28
C ASP A 621 24.72 -6.49 -12.25
N GLU A 622 25.59 -6.52 -13.25
CA GLU A 622 26.73 -7.44 -13.32
C GLU A 622 27.99 -6.88 -12.64
N THR A 623 27.86 -5.86 -11.77
CA THR A 623 29.00 -5.21 -11.11
C THR A 623 29.50 -6.00 -9.89
N VAL A 624 30.47 -5.46 -9.15
CA VAL A 624 30.89 -6.06 -7.88
C VAL A 624 29.92 -5.66 -6.76
N GLY A 625 29.21 -6.65 -6.22
CA GLY A 625 28.29 -6.48 -5.09
C GLY A 625 28.94 -6.50 -3.72
N LEU A 626 28.15 -6.14 -2.70
CA LEU A 626 28.47 -6.37 -1.31
C LEU A 626 28.22 -7.85 -1.00
N ASP A 627 29.26 -8.58 -0.61
CA ASP A 627 29.17 -10.03 -0.32
C ASP A 627 30.07 -10.37 0.87
N PHE A 628 29.46 -10.77 1.98
CA PHE A 628 30.19 -11.08 3.22
C PHE A 628 31.02 -12.36 3.13
N ASP A 629 30.64 -13.30 2.25
CA ASP A 629 31.33 -14.57 2.02
C ASP A 629 32.13 -14.56 0.70
N GLY A 630 32.16 -13.40 0.03
CA GLY A 630 32.76 -13.23 -1.30
C GLY A 630 34.29 -13.27 -1.33
N PRO A 631 34.88 -13.32 -2.54
CA PRO A 631 36.33 -13.39 -2.74
C PRO A 631 37.10 -12.24 -2.08
N PHE A 632 36.54 -11.03 -2.08
CA PHE A 632 37.17 -9.86 -1.47
C PHE A 632 37.34 -10.03 0.04
N MET A 633 36.25 -10.38 0.74
CA MET A 633 36.26 -10.57 2.19
C MET A 633 37.21 -11.69 2.60
N SER A 634 37.27 -12.77 1.80
CA SER A 634 38.24 -13.85 1.97
C SER A 634 39.70 -13.39 1.78
N ALA A 635 39.97 -12.56 0.78
CA ALA A 635 41.34 -12.13 0.44
C ALA A 635 41.94 -11.16 1.47
N VAL A 636 41.12 -10.32 2.10
CA VAL A 636 41.58 -9.29 3.04
C VAL A 636 41.64 -9.76 4.48
N ALA A 637 41.03 -10.92 4.80
CA ALA A 637 41.01 -11.52 6.14
C ALA A 637 42.38 -11.57 6.87
N PRO A 638 43.52 -11.85 6.22
CA PRO A 638 44.83 -11.90 6.89
C PRO A 638 45.40 -10.55 7.34
N TYR A 639 44.91 -9.44 6.79
CA TYR A 639 45.52 -8.11 6.92
C TYR A 639 44.73 -7.16 7.82
N MET A 640 43.78 -7.67 8.61
CA MET A 640 42.73 -6.85 9.23
C MET A 640 43.10 -6.33 10.62
N PRO A 641 43.25 -5.01 10.82
CA PRO A 641 43.09 -4.42 12.14
C PRO A 641 41.63 -4.55 12.57
N VAL A 642 41.42 -4.81 13.87
CA VAL A 642 40.09 -4.79 14.48
C VAL A 642 39.45 -3.41 14.25
N GLU A 643 38.14 -3.39 13.97
CA GLU A 643 37.33 -2.17 13.85
C GLU A 643 37.64 -1.21 12.69
N MET A 644 38.33 -1.66 11.63
CA MET A 644 38.61 -0.80 10.47
C MET A 644 37.66 -1.04 9.29
N PRO A 645 37.20 0.02 8.59
CA PRO A 645 36.36 -0.11 7.41
C PRO A 645 37.11 -0.69 6.21
N ARG A 646 36.36 -1.36 5.35
CA ARG A 646 36.83 -1.93 4.08
C ARG A 646 35.97 -1.38 2.97
N PHE A 647 36.58 -1.09 1.84
CA PHE A 647 35.95 -0.44 0.71
C PHE A 647 36.11 -1.32 -0.52
N GLN A 648 35.03 -1.48 -1.25
CA GLN A 648 35.03 -2.10 -2.56
C GLN A 648 34.09 -1.32 -3.47
N SER A 649 34.65 -0.70 -4.50
CA SER A 649 33.83 -0.04 -5.50
C SER A 649 33.27 -1.05 -6.50
N SER A 650 32.12 -0.72 -7.09
CA SER A 650 31.47 -1.53 -8.14
C SER A 650 32.35 -1.77 -9.37
N GLY A 651 33.34 -0.90 -9.62
CA GLY A 651 34.41 -1.11 -10.62
C GLY A 651 35.44 -2.20 -10.27
N GLY A 652 35.37 -2.75 -9.06
CA GLY A 652 36.21 -3.85 -8.57
C GLY A 652 37.45 -3.42 -7.80
N GLU A 653 37.68 -2.12 -7.64
CA GLU A 653 38.79 -1.62 -6.83
C GLU A 653 38.51 -1.76 -5.34
N VAL A 654 39.58 -2.00 -4.59
CA VAL A 654 39.51 -2.33 -3.17
C VAL A 654 40.42 -1.44 -2.36
N ALA A 655 40.00 -1.11 -1.14
CA ALA A 655 40.84 -0.41 -0.18
C ALA A 655 40.53 -0.86 1.25
N LEU A 656 41.55 -0.82 2.10
CA LEU A 656 41.49 -1.08 3.53
C LEU A 656 42.03 0.14 4.28
N HIS A 657 41.59 0.35 5.51
CA HIS A 657 42.23 1.32 6.39
C HIS A 657 43.17 0.60 7.38
N ASP A 658 44.47 0.93 7.35
CA ASP A 658 45.48 0.27 8.20
C ASP A 658 45.62 0.89 9.61
N GLY A 659 44.80 1.90 9.91
CA GLY A 659 44.86 2.71 11.14
C GLY A 659 45.52 4.08 10.94
N GLU A 660 46.26 4.28 9.84
CA GLU A 660 46.88 5.56 9.48
C GLU A 660 46.48 6.08 8.09
N LYS A 661 46.28 5.19 7.12
CA LYS A 661 46.04 5.52 5.70
C LYS A 661 45.23 4.42 4.99
N LEU A 662 44.85 4.71 3.73
CA LEU A 662 44.30 3.70 2.84
C LEU A 662 45.41 2.86 2.19
N VAL A 663 45.20 1.55 2.19
CA VAL A 663 46.06 0.55 1.57
C VAL A 663 45.25 -0.37 0.66
N ASP A 664 45.90 -1.01 -0.30
CA ASP A 664 45.28 -2.02 -1.16
C ASP A 664 45.16 -3.39 -0.45
N ALA A 665 44.63 -4.39 -1.15
CA ALA A 665 44.49 -5.75 -0.64
C ALA A 665 45.84 -6.47 -0.35
N SER A 666 46.96 -5.92 -0.82
CA SER A 666 48.33 -6.38 -0.53
C SER A 666 49.01 -5.55 0.57
N ASN A 667 48.22 -4.74 1.30
CA ASN A 667 48.69 -3.85 2.36
C ASN A 667 49.74 -2.82 1.87
N GLN A 668 49.68 -2.41 0.60
CA GLN A 668 50.50 -1.34 0.05
C GLN A 668 49.74 0.00 0.05
N PRO A 669 50.41 1.13 0.35
CA PRO A 669 49.74 2.43 0.36
C PRO A 669 49.12 2.78 -0.99
N ILE A 670 47.85 3.17 -0.98
CA ILE A 670 47.21 3.74 -2.16
C ILE A 670 47.72 5.16 -2.34
N ILE A 671 48.20 5.48 -3.54
CA ILE A 671 48.78 6.79 -3.85
C ILE A 671 47.65 7.76 -4.22
N PRO A 672 47.57 8.97 -3.61
CA PRO A 672 46.55 9.96 -3.93
C PRO A 672 46.46 10.35 -5.41
N TYR A 673 45.25 10.71 -5.84
CA TYR A 673 44.92 11.13 -7.20
C TYR A 673 45.81 12.29 -7.68
N GLU A 674 46.15 13.24 -6.80
CA GLU A 674 47.00 14.40 -7.15
C GLU A 674 48.40 14.01 -7.66
N TYR A 675 48.88 12.79 -7.36
CA TYR A 675 50.18 12.30 -7.79
C TYR A 675 50.10 11.32 -8.97
N THR A 676 48.94 10.70 -9.22
CA THR A 676 48.76 9.65 -10.23
C THR A 676 47.85 10.06 -11.38
N ASN A 677 46.94 11.02 -11.17
CA ASN A 677 45.79 11.32 -12.03
C ASN A 677 44.95 10.09 -12.37
N GLN A 678 44.85 9.12 -11.46
CA GLN A 678 44.08 7.90 -11.62
C GLN A 678 43.03 7.83 -10.51
N ASN A 679 41.74 7.76 -10.87
CA ASN A 679 40.69 7.46 -9.92
C ASN A 679 40.91 6.06 -9.36
N HIS A 680 41.01 5.95 -8.05
CA HIS A 680 41.10 4.65 -7.40
C HIS A 680 39.74 3.98 -7.34
N PHE A 681 38.66 4.72 -7.04
CA PHE A 681 37.32 4.16 -6.95
C PHE A 681 36.50 4.49 -8.20
N SER A 682 36.08 3.48 -8.95
CA SER A 682 35.27 3.63 -10.16
C SER A 682 33.93 2.90 -10.11
N GLY A 683 33.08 3.13 -11.10
CA GLY A 683 31.69 2.64 -11.12
C GLY A 683 30.73 3.50 -10.31
N ASP A 684 29.51 2.99 -10.14
CA ASP A 684 28.35 3.76 -9.64
C ASP A 684 28.10 3.59 -8.14
N TYR A 685 28.75 2.61 -7.50
CA TYR A 685 28.53 2.28 -6.09
C TYR A 685 29.81 2.00 -5.32
N MET A 686 29.75 2.25 -4.01
CA MET A 686 30.77 1.95 -3.00
C MET A 686 30.16 1.03 -1.94
N ASN A 687 30.70 -0.18 -1.84
CA ASN A 687 30.40 -1.13 -0.77
C ASN A 687 31.35 -0.88 0.39
N VAL A 688 30.80 -0.67 1.59
CA VAL A 688 31.55 -0.45 2.82
C VAL A 688 31.22 -1.56 3.80
N TYR A 689 32.25 -2.23 4.28
CA TYR A 689 32.14 -3.29 5.28
C TYR A 689 32.72 -2.78 6.60
N PHE A 690 31.92 -2.82 7.66
CA PHE A 690 32.33 -2.50 9.02
C PHE A 690 32.29 -3.75 9.89
N ASN A 691 33.21 -3.82 10.83
CA ASN A 691 33.27 -4.86 11.86
C ASN A 691 33.44 -4.19 13.22
N PHE A 692 32.61 -4.52 14.21
CA PHE A 692 32.57 -3.84 15.51
C PHE A 692 33.32 -4.59 16.62
N GLY A 693 34.35 -5.36 16.26
CA GLY A 693 35.05 -6.26 17.17
C GLY A 693 34.58 -7.70 16.97
N GLY A 694 35.55 -8.63 16.91
CA GLY A 694 35.27 -10.01 16.55
C GLY A 694 35.01 -10.19 15.06
N ASN A 695 33.96 -10.93 14.72
CA ASN A 695 33.69 -11.42 13.38
C ASN A 695 32.48 -10.69 12.75
N GLY A 696 31.74 -9.86 13.49
CA GLY A 696 30.48 -9.27 13.07
C GLY A 696 30.57 -8.23 11.96
N HIS A 697 29.44 -8.02 11.27
CA HIS A 697 29.41 -7.20 10.06
C HIS A 697 28.20 -6.24 9.96
N LEU A 698 28.49 -5.01 9.52
CA LEU A 698 27.54 -4.09 8.92
C LEU A 698 28.01 -3.81 7.49
N GLY A 699 27.09 -3.94 6.54
CA GLY A 699 27.30 -3.59 5.14
C GLY A 699 26.55 -2.32 4.81
N ILE A 700 27.21 -1.38 4.12
CA ILE A 700 26.56 -0.18 3.60
C ILE A 700 26.91 -0.02 2.13
N VAL A 701 25.90 0.24 1.31
CA VAL A 701 26.07 0.56 -0.11
C VAL A 701 25.76 2.05 -0.29
N PHE A 702 26.76 2.81 -0.74
CA PHE A 702 26.58 4.20 -1.14
C PHE A 702 26.60 4.32 -2.66
N GLY A 703 25.80 5.23 -3.20
CA GLY A 703 25.97 5.67 -4.58
C GLY A 703 27.20 6.57 -4.69
N LEU A 704 28.07 6.29 -5.67
CA LEU A 704 29.16 7.17 -6.05
C LEU A 704 28.64 8.28 -6.97
N ALA A 705 29.18 9.47 -6.80
CA ALA A 705 28.97 10.59 -7.69
C ALA A 705 30.26 11.35 -7.90
N ASP A 706 30.39 11.96 -9.07
CA ASP A 706 31.38 13.02 -9.27
C ASP A 706 31.08 14.16 -8.30
N TYR A 707 32.13 14.65 -7.63
CA TYR A 707 31.97 15.80 -6.76
C TYR A 707 31.75 17.08 -7.59
N ILE A 708 30.48 17.43 -7.78
CA ILE A 708 30.07 18.71 -8.35
C ILE A 708 29.60 19.61 -7.20
N THR A 709 30.24 20.77 -7.04
CA THR A 709 29.77 21.85 -6.16
C THR A 709 28.68 22.64 -6.89
N ASP A 710 27.53 22.03 -7.11
CA ASP A 710 26.33 22.77 -7.52
C ASP A 710 25.60 23.20 -6.25
N TYR A 711 25.94 24.42 -5.77
CA TYR A 711 25.23 25.09 -4.67
C TYR A 711 24.09 25.94 -5.21
#